data_AF-A0A2G6LKY4-F1
#
_entry.id   AF-A0A2G6LKY4-F1
#
_cell.length_a   1.000
_cell.length_b   1.000
_cell.length_c   1.000
_cell.angle_alpha   90.00
_cell.angle_beta   90.00
_cell.angle_gamma   90.00
#
_symmetry.space_group_name_H-M   'P 1'
#
loop_
_entity.id
_entity.type
_entity.pdbx_description
1 polymer ?
#
loop_
_entity_poly.entity_id
_entity_poly.type
_entity_poly.pdbx_seq_one_letter_code
_entity_poly.pdbx_strand_id
1 'polypeptide(L)'
;MAQIDNDSIPPLPYPFENGQDGSLYLSDYDNYEVVYDAVNDRYLVVSKIGDFQVSYPIVMTQEEYVRYRMQKEMHDYYKGKVNALKGQRNNRGEEQKDLLPKYYVKSNLFESIFGGNAIELDMQGNIEVRMGLLYQKVDNPQLNETNRATTIFDFDQNIGASITAKVGERLKVAANYDTQSTFDFQNIVKLEFDPNAKFDDDGIIKKIEVGNVSMPMRNSLIKGAQNLFGFRTELQFGRTTISTALAKQQSQSKSVIAQGGSIIEEFELKASDYEANKHFFLSQYFKDNFDESLVNLPLVSSNVQITNIEVWVTNTKNETENVRNIVALADLGESIQSNLGNPSIGGLTPLPDFIPYNDANAISDIMVAGGPVRNISTVPNAFTGFGTMSQGRDYSVLENARRLIENVDFFINRQLGYISLTRSLNDSEVLAVAYEYTINGSSTVYKVGELSSDGIIAPDNLVVKLLRSELVITDIPMWDLMMKNIYNLNAFQLQQEGFRLELLYANDDTGVPLNTLQNAETPGVAEKTLLNMFYLDRLDYNQNLLDGGDGYFDFVTGITVFPDKGMIMFPKVEPFGEYIDNILTAPNDDVYIFNELYEYTQTEVKNTYQNKDKYEIKGYFKSDGSQGIALGAFNIPPGSVTVSSGGRVLVEGVDYVVNYQIGRVKIINPSLESSNAPIEVSLEQNAIFSQQRRSFFGIDVEHKFSDHLVAGVSYLRLSEQPFTNKVYYGQEPIQNNIFGFNAGYNNSAPFLTKLANSITFGQTDAESNFSVKGDVAYLLPGTPKAIDINGSAASYIDDFEGSQMPIDLKNQQQWYLASTP
;
A
#
# COMPACT_ATOMS: atom_id res chain seq x y z
N MET A 1 -4.72 84.90 56.24
CA MET A 1 -3.76 85.62 55.37
C MET A 1 -4.49 85.94 54.09
N ALA A 2 -4.48 87.24 53.77
CA ALA A 2 -4.96 87.97 52.59
C ALA A 2 -5.82 87.24 51.54
N GLN A 3 -7.01 87.82 51.36
CA GLN A 3 -7.69 87.93 50.07
C GLN A 3 -6.76 88.75 49.14
N ILE A 4 -6.36 88.18 48.00
CA ILE A 4 -5.73 88.93 46.90
C ILE A 4 -6.73 88.91 45.75
N ASP A 5 -7.10 90.12 45.35
CA ASP A 5 -8.00 90.45 44.27
C ASP A 5 -7.51 89.89 42.92
N ASN A 6 -8.47 89.42 42.12
CA ASN A 6 -8.28 89.08 40.73
C ASN A 6 -7.85 90.33 39.95
N ASP A 7 -6.63 90.30 39.42
CA ASP A 7 -6.23 91.26 38.39
C ASP A 7 -6.95 90.90 37.09
N SER A 8 -7.65 91.89 36.54
CA SER A 8 -8.59 91.71 35.42
C SER A 8 -7.83 91.77 34.10
N ILE A 9 -7.41 90.60 33.61
CA ILE A 9 -6.91 90.46 32.23
C ILE A 9 -8.11 90.57 31.28
N PRO A 10 -8.10 91.46 30.28
CA PRO A 10 -9.17 91.54 29.28
C PRO A 10 -9.27 90.20 28.54
N PRO A 11 -10.48 89.68 28.24
CA PRO A 11 -10.60 88.49 27.41
C PRO A 11 -9.95 88.77 26.05
N LEU A 12 -9.13 87.82 25.59
CA LEU A 12 -8.58 87.86 24.24
C LEU A 12 -9.73 88.07 23.24
N PRO A 13 -9.59 88.96 22.24
CA PRO A 13 -10.62 89.17 21.22
C PRO A 13 -11.04 87.87 20.50
N TYR A 14 -10.19 86.84 20.56
CA TYR A 14 -10.46 85.48 20.12
C TYR A 14 -9.92 84.48 21.16
N PRO A 15 -10.78 83.86 22.00
CA PRO A 15 -10.35 82.78 22.88
C PRO A 15 -10.15 81.50 22.05
N PHE A 16 -8.93 80.95 22.07
CA PHE A 16 -8.66 79.66 21.43
C PHE A 16 -9.02 78.52 22.38
N GLU A 17 -9.90 77.63 21.93
CA GLU A 17 -10.18 76.38 22.65
C GLU A 17 -9.07 75.35 22.39
N ASN A 18 -8.86 74.41 23.31
CA ASN A 18 -7.76 73.44 23.34
C ASN A 18 -7.74 72.43 22.17
N GLY A 19 -8.57 72.64 21.14
CA GLY A 19 -8.66 71.84 19.92
C GLY A 19 -8.58 72.64 18.62
N GLN A 20 -8.21 73.93 18.64
CA GLN A 20 -7.99 74.71 17.42
C GLN A 20 -6.55 74.59 16.91
N ASP A 21 -6.38 73.99 15.73
CA ASP A 21 -5.12 73.96 15.00
C ASP A 21 -4.95 75.25 14.16
N GLY A 22 -3.98 76.08 14.53
CA GLY A 22 -3.51 77.22 13.74
C GLY A 22 -2.12 76.94 13.18
N SER A 23 -2.01 76.75 11.87
CA SER A 23 -0.72 76.67 11.18
C SER A 23 -0.24 78.07 10.80
N LEU A 24 1.02 78.40 11.11
CA LEU A 24 1.67 79.65 10.66
C LEU A 24 1.94 79.68 9.14
N TYR A 25 1.68 78.56 8.45
CA TYR A 25 1.77 78.41 7.00
C TYR A 25 0.36 78.19 6.44
N LEU A 26 0.01 78.96 5.40
CA LEU A 26 -1.23 78.81 4.63
C LEU A 26 -1.51 77.32 4.36
N SER A 27 -2.72 76.85 4.68
CA SER A 27 -3.22 75.55 4.22
C SER A 27 -3.27 75.57 2.69
N ASP A 28 -2.55 74.65 2.02
CA ASP A 28 -2.59 74.49 0.56
C ASP A 28 -4.05 74.31 0.11
N TYR A 29 -4.58 75.30 -0.61
CA TYR A 29 -5.91 75.29 -1.22
C TYR A 29 -5.86 74.75 -2.67
N ASP A 30 -4.80 74.04 -3.03
CA ASP A 30 -4.59 73.46 -4.36
C ASP A 30 -5.45 72.20 -4.55
N ASN A 31 -6.52 72.32 -5.34
CA ASN A 31 -7.33 71.21 -5.83
C ASN A 31 -6.85 70.79 -7.23
N TYR A 32 -6.57 69.50 -7.41
CA TYR A 32 -6.16 68.95 -8.70
C TYR A 32 -7.36 68.38 -9.45
N GLU A 33 -7.66 68.92 -10.63
CA GLU A 33 -8.66 68.40 -11.55
C GLU A 33 -7.96 67.61 -12.67
N VAL A 34 -8.48 66.43 -13.00
CA VAL A 34 -7.96 65.62 -14.11
C VAL A 34 -8.94 65.69 -15.27
N VAL A 35 -8.47 66.17 -16.41
CA VAL A 35 -9.24 66.26 -17.65
C VAL A 35 -8.62 65.32 -18.68
N TYR A 36 -9.42 64.45 -19.28
CA TYR A 36 -8.98 63.59 -20.37
C TYR A 36 -9.18 64.32 -21.71
N ASP A 37 -8.10 64.52 -22.46
CA ASP A 37 -8.13 65.07 -23.82
C ASP A 37 -8.22 63.93 -24.84
N ALA A 38 -9.43 63.69 -25.34
CA ALA A 38 -9.73 62.64 -26.30
C ALA A 38 -9.14 62.87 -27.70
N VAL A 39 -8.73 64.11 -28.04
CA VAL A 39 -8.16 64.43 -29.36
C VAL A 39 -6.67 64.07 -29.41
N ASN A 40 -5.96 64.29 -28.30
CA ASN A 40 -4.52 64.06 -28.22
C ASN A 40 -4.14 62.78 -27.45
N ASP A 41 -5.12 62.04 -26.91
CA ASP A 41 -4.95 60.83 -26.09
C ASP A 41 -3.99 61.07 -24.91
N ARG A 42 -4.32 62.08 -24.10
CA ARG A 42 -3.53 62.54 -22.95
C ARG A 42 -4.42 62.88 -21.76
N TYR A 43 -3.87 62.67 -20.56
CA TYR A 43 -4.47 63.13 -19.31
C TYR A 43 -3.80 64.44 -18.89
N LEU A 44 -4.61 65.46 -18.62
CA LEU A 44 -4.19 66.77 -18.15
C LEU A 44 -4.51 66.89 -16.67
N VAL A 45 -3.47 66.99 -15.84
CA VAL A 45 -3.61 67.23 -14.40
C VAL A 45 -3.44 68.73 -14.14
N VAL A 46 -4.52 69.40 -13.72
CA VAL A 46 -4.60 70.85 -13.56
C VAL A 46 -4.71 71.20 -12.07
N SER A 47 -3.81 72.03 -11.53
CA SER A 47 -3.95 72.59 -10.17
C SER A 47 -4.79 73.87 -10.19
N LYS A 48 -5.84 73.92 -9.37
CA LYS A 48 -6.78 75.03 -9.21
C LYS A 48 -6.89 75.46 -7.74
N ILE A 49 -6.88 76.77 -7.48
CA ILE A 49 -7.34 77.37 -6.21
C ILE A 49 -8.67 78.07 -6.51
N GLY A 50 -9.76 77.53 -5.96
CA GLY A 50 -11.11 77.94 -6.36
C GLY A 50 -11.34 77.71 -7.86
N ASP A 51 -11.69 78.77 -8.60
CA ASP A 51 -11.90 78.72 -10.05
C ASP A 51 -10.63 79.08 -10.86
N PHE A 52 -9.54 79.49 -10.20
CA PHE A 52 -8.33 79.95 -10.88
C PHE A 52 -7.30 78.84 -11.01
N GLN A 53 -6.85 78.59 -12.25
CA GLN A 53 -5.73 77.70 -12.52
C GLN A 53 -4.42 78.35 -12.08
N VAL A 54 -3.69 77.66 -11.21
CA VAL A 54 -2.50 78.22 -10.52
C VAL A 54 -1.19 77.76 -11.16
N SER A 55 -1.22 76.71 -11.97
CA SER A 55 -0.03 76.12 -12.62
C SER A 55 -0.33 75.58 -14.01
N TYR A 56 0.71 75.43 -14.84
CA TYR A 56 0.60 74.77 -16.14
C TYR A 56 0.16 73.31 -15.98
N PRO A 57 -0.72 72.81 -16.87
CA PRO A 57 -1.24 71.46 -16.75
C PRO A 57 -0.13 70.44 -17.02
N ILE A 58 -0.03 69.42 -16.18
CA ILE A 58 0.88 68.30 -16.41
C ILE A 58 0.21 67.37 -17.41
N VAL A 59 0.81 67.23 -18.58
CA VAL A 59 0.33 66.35 -19.65
C VAL A 59 0.97 64.98 -19.50
N MET A 60 0.16 63.93 -19.37
CA MET A 60 0.63 62.55 -19.23
C MET A 60 0.03 61.67 -20.32
N THR A 61 0.79 60.69 -20.80
CA THR A 61 0.22 59.56 -21.54
C THR A 61 -0.66 58.69 -20.62
N GLN A 62 -1.47 57.78 -21.17
CA GLN A 62 -2.25 56.85 -20.36
C GLN A 62 -1.36 56.01 -19.43
N GLU A 63 -0.24 55.49 -19.93
CA GLU A 63 0.71 54.69 -19.12
C GLU A 63 1.34 55.54 -18.00
N GLU A 64 1.70 56.79 -18.29
CA GLU A 64 2.26 57.72 -17.32
C GLU A 64 1.23 58.10 -16.25
N TYR A 65 -0.02 58.34 -16.64
CA TYR A 65 -1.11 58.67 -15.72
C TYR A 65 -1.45 57.49 -14.80
N VAL A 66 -1.50 56.26 -15.34
CA VAL A 66 -1.70 55.05 -14.55
C VAL A 66 -0.56 54.89 -13.54
N ARG A 67 0.70 55.07 -13.96
CA ARG A 67 1.86 55.01 -13.07
C ARG A 67 1.81 56.10 -12.00
N TYR A 68 1.44 57.33 -12.36
CA TYR A 68 1.27 58.45 -11.44
C TYR A 68 0.16 58.20 -10.41
N ARG A 69 -1.01 57.71 -10.85
CA ARG A 69 -2.12 57.34 -9.97
C ARG A 69 -1.72 56.22 -9.02
N MET A 70 -1.05 55.19 -9.52
CA MET A 70 -0.56 54.07 -8.70
C MET A 70 0.43 54.55 -7.63
N GLN A 71 1.40 55.40 -8.00
CA GLN A 71 2.35 55.96 -7.05
C GLN A 71 1.68 56.86 -6.02
N LYS A 72 0.71 57.68 -6.45
CA LYS A 72 -0.06 58.56 -5.56
C LYS A 72 -0.91 57.75 -4.58
N GLU A 73 -1.65 56.76 -5.05
CA GLU A 73 -2.47 55.88 -4.21
C GLU A 73 -1.61 55.05 -3.26
N MET A 74 -0.46 54.54 -3.70
CA MET A 74 0.51 53.90 -2.81
C MET A 74 1.00 54.87 -1.73
N HIS A 75 1.39 56.08 -2.11
CA HIS A 75 1.86 57.09 -1.16
C HIS A 75 0.75 57.47 -0.18
N ASP A 76 -0.48 57.70 -0.65
CA ASP A 76 -1.64 58.02 0.19
C ASP A 76 -1.97 56.85 1.14
N TYR A 77 -1.89 55.60 0.66
CA TYR A 77 -2.03 54.39 1.48
C TYR A 77 -0.95 54.30 2.57
N TYR A 78 0.34 54.46 2.22
CA TYR A 78 1.43 54.42 3.20
C TYR A 78 1.38 55.60 4.17
N LYS A 79 0.99 56.78 3.71
CA LYS A 79 0.78 57.96 4.54
C LYS A 79 -0.38 57.74 5.50
N GLY A 80 -1.49 57.16 5.05
CA GLY A 80 -2.60 56.72 5.89
C GLY A 80 -2.16 55.69 6.93
N LYS A 81 -1.40 54.67 6.52
CA LYS A 81 -0.84 53.64 7.40
C LYS A 81 0.11 54.22 8.46
N VAL A 82 1.03 55.11 8.09
CA VAL A 82 1.99 55.74 9.03
C VAL A 82 1.28 56.72 9.96
N ASN A 83 0.32 57.50 9.46
CA ASN A 83 -0.47 58.41 10.30
C ASN A 83 -1.33 57.64 11.31
N ALA A 84 -1.92 56.52 10.90
CA ALA A 84 -2.66 55.62 11.79
C ALA A 84 -1.75 54.99 12.87
N LEU A 85 -0.50 54.64 12.52
CA LEU A 85 0.50 54.12 13.48
C LEU A 85 1.03 55.17 14.46
N LYS A 86 1.07 56.45 14.07
CA LYS A 86 1.59 57.57 14.91
C LYS A 86 0.58 58.14 15.91
N GLY A 87 -0.71 57.78 15.82
CA GLY A 87 -1.72 58.07 16.85
C GLY A 87 -2.03 59.56 17.12
N GLN A 88 -1.76 60.47 16.19
CA GLN A 88 -1.75 61.93 16.43
C GLN A 88 -3.02 62.71 15.99
N ARG A 89 -4.21 62.10 15.90
CA ARG A 89 -5.47 62.85 15.66
C ARG A 89 -6.63 62.38 16.54
N ASN A 90 -7.48 63.35 16.94
CA ASN A 90 -8.58 63.21 17.89
C ASN A 90 -9.78 62.34 17.42
N ASN A 91 -9.76 61.74 16.24
CA ASN A 91 -10.81 60.83 15.73
C ASN A 91 -10.32 59.37 15.70
N ARG A 92 -10.27 58.74 16.88
CA ARG A 92 -9.79 57.36 17.12
C ARG A 92 -10.67 56.23 16.53
N GLY A 93 -11.88 56.50 16.05
CA GLY A 93 -12.91 55.46 15.92
C GLY A 93 -13.17 54.87 14.52
N GLU A 94 -12.86 55.57 13.44
CA GLU A 94 -13.23 55.14 12.07
C GLU A 94 -12.01 54.85 11.18
N GLU A 95 -10.95 55.65 11.25
CA GLU A 95 -9.72 55.44 10.46
C GLU A 95 -8.86 54.25 10.94
N GLN A 96 -9.06 53.80 12.20
CA GLN A 96 -8.40 52.62 12.77
C GLN A 96 -9.11 51.29 12.41
N LYS A 97 -10.34 51.36 11.88
CA LYS A 97 -11.19 50.19 11.57
C LYS A 97 -10.90 49.54 10.21
N ASP A 98 -10.32 50.28 9.27
CA ASP A 98 -10.05 49.80 7.90
C ASP A 98 -8.66 49.16 7.71
N LEU A 99 -7.80 49.19 8.74
CA LEU A 99 -6.37 48.82 8.60
C LEU A 99 -5.92 47.67 9.51
N LEU A 100 -6.83 47.01 10.23
CA LEU A 100 -6.54 45.86 11.08
C LEU A 100 -7.29 44.61 10.55
N PRO A 101 -6.80 43.38 10.78
CA PRO A 101 -7.48 42.12 10.40
C PRO A 101 -8.80 41.86 11.19
N LYS A 102 -9.34 42.89 11.85
CA LYS A 102 -10.53 42.84 12.69
C LYS A 102 -11.63 43.68 12.04
N TYR A 103 -12.60 43.01 11.43
CA TYR A 103 -13.79 43.65 10.86
C TYR A 103 -14.87 43.83 11.93
N TYR A 104 -15.52 44.99 12.00
CA TYR A 104 -16.56 45.24 12.99
C TYR A 104 -17.95 45.32 12.35
N VAL A 105 -18.87 44.45 12.78
CA VAL A 105 -20.25 44.40 12.28
C VAL A 105 -21.15 45.27 13.16
N LYS A 106 -21.71 46.34 12.59
CA LYS A 106 -22.68 47.23 13.28
C LYS A 106 -24.07 46.60 13.33
N SER A 107 -24.28 45.58 14.15
CA SER A 107 -25.60 44.94 14.34
C SER A 107 -25.78 44.40 15.77
N ASN A 108 -26.85 44.85 16.43
CA ASN A 108 -27.21 44.37 17.78
C ASN A 108 -27.56 42.88 17.80
N LEU A 109 -28.11 42.36 16.69
CA LEU A 109 -28.40 40.93 16.53
C LEU A 109 -27.12 40.11 16.39
N PHE A 110 -26.11 40.66 15.70
CA PHE A 110 -24.83 40.00 15.55
C PHE A 110 -24.10 39.91 16.90
N GLU A 111 -24.06 41.01 17.64
CA GLU A 111 -23.42 41.06 18.95
C GLU A 111 -24.10 40.14 19.97
N SER A 112 -25.44 40.00 19.92
CA SER A 112 -26.17 39.12 20.83
C SER A 112 -25.94 37.63 20.55
N ILE A 113 -25.79 37.23 19.28
CA ILE A 113 -25.53 35.83 18.90
C ILE A 113 -24.07 35.47 19.17
N PHE A 114 -23.13 36.30 18.70
CA PHE A 114 -21.70 35.98 18.70
C PHE A 114 -20.93 36.48 19.93
N GLY A 115 -21.58 37.21 20.83
CA GLY A 115 -20.96 37.73 22.06
C GLY A 115 -19.98 38.87 21.81
N GLY A 116 -19.95 39.44 20.61
CA GLY A 116 -19.08 40.54 20.21
C GLY A 116 -19.38 40.95 18.77
N ASN A 117 -18.88 42.11 18.37
CA ASN A 117 -19.07 42.67 17.03
C ASN A 117 -17.84 42.55 16.12
N ALA A 118 -16.73 42.00 16.62
CA ALA A 118 -15.50 41.84 15.88
C ALA A 118 -15.45 40.50 15.13
N ILE A 119 -14.92 40.49 13.91
CA ILE A 119 -14.54 39.31 13.13
C ILE A 119 -13.03 39.42 12.92
N GLU A 120 -12.28 38.56 13.59
CA GLU A 120 -10.84 38.43 13.41
C GLU A 120 -10.60 37.36 12.35
N LEU A 121 -9.90 37.69 11.26
CA LEU A 121 -9.65 36.78 10.15
C LEU A 121 -8.14 36.68 9.89
N ASP A 122 -7.60 35.50 10.12
CA ASP A 122 -6.22 35.14 9.83
C ASP A 122 -6.20 34.14 8.66
N MET A 123 -5.76 34.62 7.49
CA MET A 123 -5.60 33.80 6.29
C MET A 123 -4.11 33.66 5.96
N GLN A 124 -3.66 32.43 5.73
CA GLN A 124 -2.28 32.10 5.38
C GLN A 124 -2.28 31.13 4.19
N GLY A 125 -1.24 31.18 3.35
CA GLY A 125 -1.07 30.27 2.22
C GLY A 125 -0.93 30.97 0.88
N ASN A 126 -1.04 30.20 -0.20
CA ASN A 126 -0.91 30.66 -1.58
C ASN A 126 -2.06 30.17 -2.44
N ILE A 127 -2.43 31.00 -3.41
CA ILE A 127 -3.35 30.64 -4.48
C ILE A 127 -2.61 30.90 -5.78
N GLU A 128 -2.32 29.83 -6.52
CA GLU A 128 -1.71 29.89 -7.83
C GLU A 128 -2.75 29.43 -8.86
N VAL A 129 -2.89 30.21 -9.94
CA VAL A 129 -3.76 29.87 -11.07
C VAL A 129 -2.92 29.93 -12.32
N ARG A 130 -2.82 28.81 -13.03
CA ARG A 130 -2.13 28.72 -14.32
C ARG A 130 -3.17 28.58 -15.41
N MET A 131 -3.07 29.46 -16.39
CA MET A 131 -3.91 29.46 -17.58
C MET A 131 -3.00 29.39 -18.79
N GLY A 132 -3.19 28.38 -19.62
CA GLY A 132 -2.37 28.12 -20.79
C GLY A 132 -3.22 27.67 -21.98
N LEU A 133 -2.66 27.84 -23.18
CA LEU A 133 -3.15 27.17 -24.37
C LEU A 133 -2.07 26.19 -24.81
N LEU A 134 -2.36 24.89 -24.69
CA LEU A 134 -1.49 23.83 -25.13
C LEU A 134 -1.84 23.49 -26.58
N TYR A 135 -0.96 23.84 -27.52
CA TYR A 135 -1.03 23.38 -28.90
C TYR A 135 -0.06 22.21 -29.09
N GLN A 136 -0.59 21.03 -29.40
CA GLN A 136 0.22 19.85 -29.71
C GLN A 136 -0.03 19.43 -31.15
N LYS A 137 1.06 19.27 -31.91
CA LYS A 137 1.02 18.70 -33.25
C LYS A 137 1.89 17.45 -33.31
N VAL A 138 1.32 16.33 -33.74
CA VAL A 138 2.00 15.06 -33.93
C VAL A 138 1.96 14.70 -35.41
N ASP A 139 3.12 14.69 -36.06
CA ASP A 139 3.24 14.32 -37.47
C ASP A 139 3.32 12.78 -37.66
N ASN A 140 2.47 12.04 -36.95
CA ASN A 140 2.33 10.59 -37.16
C ASN A 140 1.30 10.35 -38.28
N PRO A 141 1.71 9.78 -39.43
CA PRO A 141 0.81 9.51 -40.55
C PRO A 141 -0.27 8.48 -40.21
N GLN A 142 -0.07 7.65 -39.18
CA GLN A 142 -1.04 6.69 -38.68
C GLN A 142 -2.26 7.35 -38.00
N LEU A 143 -2.13 8.60 -37.56
CA LEU A 143 -3.24 9.38 -37.01
C LEU A 143 -4.00 10.09 -38.14
N ASN A 144 -5.32 10.20 -37.98
CA ASN A 144 -6.16 11.03 -38.85
C ASN A 144 -5.68 12.50 -38.81
N GLU A 145 -5.74 13.20 -39.93
CA GLU A 145 -5.26 14.59 -40.04
C GLU A 145 -5.93 15.54 -39.03
N THR A 146 -7.20 15.30 -38.70
CA THR A 146 -7.95 16.05 -37.68
C THR A 146 -7.42 15.85 -36.26
N ASN A 147 -6.81 14.69 -35.98
CA ASN A 147 -6.30 14.33 -34.67
C ASN A 147 -4.79 14.57 -34.55
N ARG A 148 -4.12 15.00 -35.64
CA ARG A 148 -2.69 15.36 -35.63
C ARG A 148 -2.43 16.70 -34.97
N ALA A 149 -3.41 17.60 -34.89
CA ALA A 149 -3.27 18.90 -34.24
C ALA A 149 -4.40 19.10 -33.24
N THR A 150 -4.07 19.19 -31.96
CA THR A 150 -5.02 19.45 -30.88
C THR A 150 -4.63 20.74 -30.15
N THR A 151 -5.65 21.53 -29.82
CA THR A 151 -5.49 22.74 -28.98
C THR A 151 -6.34 22.56 -27.74
N ILE A 152 -5.71 22.55 -26.57
CA ILE A 152 -6.35 22.32 -25.29
C ILE A 152 -6.19 23.60 -24.46
N PHE A 153 -7.29 24.11 -23.92
CA PHE A 153 -7.22 25.12 -22.87
C PHE A 153 -6.82 24.42 -21.58
N ASP A 154 -5.64 24.79 -21.08
CA ASP A 154 -5.04 24.21 -19.89
C ASP A 154 -5.28 25.14 -18.71
N PHE A 155 -5.88 24.61 -17.65
CA PHE A 155 -6.34 25.37 -16.50
C PHE A 155 -6.08 24.60 -15.22
N ASP A 156 -5.03 25.04 -14.51
CA ASP A 156 -4.64 24.45 -13.23
C ASP A 156 -4.84 25.47 -12.11
N GLN A 157 -5.52 25.03 -11.05
CA GLN A 157 -5.59 25.75 -9.79
C GLN A 157 -4.79 25.02 -8.73
N ASN A 158 -3.90 25.74 -8.07
CA ASN A 158 -3.14 25.27 -6.92
C ASN A 158 -3.43 26.20 -5.73
N ILE A 159 -4.46 25.85 -4.97
CA ILE A 159 -4.88 26.53 -3.75
C ILE A 159 -4.30 25.75 -2.58
N GLY A 160 -3.44 26.37 -1.78
CA GLY A 160 -3.02 25.88 -0.47
C GLY A 160 -3.25 26.98 0.55
N ALA A 161 -4.39 26.96 1.24
CA ALA A 161 -4.84 28.04 2.11
C ALA A 161 -5.32 27.52 3.48
N SER A 162 -4.87 28.17 4.53
CA SER A 162 -5.31 27.99 5.91
C SER A 162 -6.02 29.26 6.40
N ILE A 163 -7.26 29.12 6.82
CA ILE A 163 -8.15 30.20 7.26
C ILE A 163 -8.56 29.92 8.69
N THR A 164 -8.18 30.81 9.60
CA THR A 164 -8.70 30.84 10.97
C THR A 164 -9.47 32.12 11.16
N ALA A 165 -10.75 32.03 11.53
CA ALA A 165 -11.57 33.19 11.81
C ALA A 165 -12.24 33.07 13.18
N LYS A 166 -12.25 34.17 13.94
CA LYS A 166 -12.97 34.30 15.20
C LYS A 166 -14.06 35.36 15.04
N VAL A 167 -15.31 34.93 15.09
CA VAL A 167 -16.50 35.77 14.94
C VAL A 167 -17.07 36.01 16.34
N GLY A 168 -16.88 37.23 16.85
CA GLY A 168 -17.17 37.60 18.23
C GLY A 168 -16.29 36.84 19.22
N GLU A 169 -16.90 36.35 20.30
CA GLU A 169 -16.26 35.45 21.27
C GLU A 169 -16.75 34.00 21.15
N ARG A 170 -17.86 33.77 20.44
CA ARG A 170 -18.60 32.50 20.47
C ARG A 170 -18.42 31.62 19.25
N LEU A 171 -18.02 32.14 18.09
CA LEU A 171 -17.83 31.33 16.88
C LEU A 171 -16.37 31.34 16.43
N LYS A 172 -15.79 30.15 16.26
CA LYS A 172 -14.47 29.92 15.69
C LYS A 172 -14.62 29.11 14.40
N VAL A 173 -13.92 29.52 13.37
CA VAL A 173 -13.85 28.83 12.08
C VAL A 173 -12.40 28.48 11.82
N ALA A 174 -12.12 27.22 11.52
CA ALA A 174 -10.81 26.76 11.08
C ALA A 174 -11.01 25.95 9.79
N ALA A 175 -10.43 26.42 8.69
CA ALA A 175 -10.47 25.73 7.41
C ALA A 175 -9.05 25.60 6.86
N ASN A 176 -8.64 24.39 6.51
CA ASN A 176 -7.41 24.11 5.78
C ASN A 176 -7.79 23.41 4.48
N TYR A 177 -7.44 24.03 3.37
CA TYR A 177 -7.81 23.57 2.04
C TYR A 177 -6.61 23.56 1.13
N ASP A 178 -6.25 22.38 0.64
CA ASP A 178 -5.18 22.17 -0.31
C ASP A 178 -5.67 21.31 -1.48
N THR A 179 -5.67 21.90 -2.67
CA THR A 179 -6.05 21.24 -3.94
C THR A 179 -5.07 20.16 -4.39
N GLN A 180 -3.84 20.17 -3.88
CA GLN A 180 -2.81 19.16 -4.16
C GLN A 180 -2.76 18.08 -3.08
N SER A 181 -3.70 18.10 -2.12
CA SER A 181 -3.87 17.02 -1.15
C SER A 181 -4.08 15.70 -1.87
N THR A 182 -3.28 14.69 -1.51
CA THR A 182 -3.45 13.33 -2.03
C THR A 182 -4.77 12.72 -1.56
N PHE A 183 -5.32 13.17 -0.43
CA PHE A 183 -6.55 12.64 0.15
C PHE A 183 -7.53 13.72 0.65
N ASP A 184 -8.82 13.51 0.40
CA ASP A 184 -9.89 14.44 0.78
C ASP A 184 -9.98 14.72 2.29
N PHE A 185 -9.62 13.77 3.14
CA PHE A 185 -9.67 13.95 4.60
C PHE A 185 -8.60 14.91 5.14
N GLN A 186 -7.61 15.28 4.34
CA GLN A 186 -6.59 16.29 4.70
C GLN A 186 -7.18 17.70 4.67
N ASN A 187 -8.24 17.89 3.87
CA ASN A 187 -9.00 19.13 3.85
C ASN A 187 -9.91 19.18 5.08
N ILE A 188 -9.57 20.09 6.00
CA ILE A 188 -10.29 20.25 7.27
C ILE A 188 -11.15 21.49 7.17
N VAL A 189 -12.43 21.38 7.52
CA VAL A 189 -13.32 22.51 7.72
C VAL A 189 -14.02 22.29 9.04
N LYS A 190 -13.80 23.16 10.02
CA LYS A 190 -14.40 23.07 11.35
C LYS A 190 -14.97 24.41 11.77
N LEU A 191 -16.26 24.42 12.09
CA LEU A 191 -16.95 25.55 12.69
C LEU A 191 -17.32 25.16 14.12
N GLU A 192 -16.84 25.88 15.12
CA GLU A 192 -17.11 25.66 16.54
C GLU A 192 -17.86 26.86 17.11
N PHE A 193 -19.09 26.63 17.58
CA PHE A 193 -19.89 27.61 18.29
C PHE A 193 -20.02 27.23 19.77
N ASP A 194 -19.49 28.08 20.64
CA ASP A 194 -19.57 27.99 22.10
C ASP A 194 -20.31 29.21 22.66
N PRO A 195 -21.59 29.08 23.03
CA PRO A 195 -22.38 30.19 23.54
C PRO A 195 -21.95 30.67 24.94
N ASN A 196 -21.16 29.89 25.69
CA ASN A 196 -20.75 30.19 27.07
C ASN A 196 -19.37 30.84 27.16
N ALA A 197 -18.67 31.03 26.04
CA ALA A 197 -17.31 31.57 26.00
C ALA A 197 -17.12 32.98 26.63
N LYS A 198 -18.19 33.72 26.94
CA LYS A 198 -18.13 35.11 27.48
C LYS A 198 -18.87 35.33 28.81
N PHE A 199 -19.85 34.50 29.16
CA PHE A 199 -20.69 34.67 30.36
C PHE A 199 -21.01 33.32 31.00
N ASP A 200 -21.23 33.31 32.32
CA ASP A 200 -21.41 32.18 33.24
C ASP A 200 -22.03 30.87 32.69
N ASP A 201 -21.58 29.77 33.30
CA ASP A 201 -21.77 28.34 33.00
C ASP A 201 -23.23 27.80 32.88
N ASP A 202 -24.26 28.66 32.85
CA ASP A 202 -25.67 28.26 32.97
C ASP A 202 -26.37 27.94 31.62
N GLY A 203 -25.68 28.04 30.49
CA GLY A 203 -26.25 27.69 29.18
C GLY A 203 -26.44 26.18 28.98
N ILE A 204 -27.63 25.79 28.48
CA ILE A 204 -27.96 24.40 28.11
C ILE A 204 -27.08 23.92 26.95
N ILE A 205 -26.91 24.74 25.92
CA ILE A 205 -26.03 24.40 24.78
C ILE A 205 -24.60 24.68 25.23
N LYS A 206 -23.74 23.66 25.23
CA LYS A 206 -22.31 23.81 25.55
C LYS A 206 -21.47 24.00 24.31
N LYS A 207 -21.72 23.22 23.27
CA LYS A 207 -20.94 23.30 22.03
C LYS A 207 -21.76 22.85 20.83
N ILE A 208 -21.61 23.53 19.70
CA ILE A 208 -22.10 23.09 18.38
C ILE A 208 -20.91 23.07 17.43
N GLU A 209 -20.66 21.95 16.77
CA GLU A 209 -19.58 21.79 15.79
C GLU A 209 -20.15 21.37 14.44
N VAL A 210 -19.62 21.93 13.35
CA VAL A 210 -19.96 21.58 11.97
C VAL A 210 -18.71 21.37 11.14
N GLY A 211 -18.72 20.34 10.29
CA GLY A 211 -17.59 19.93 9.46
C GLY A 211 -16.81 18.79 10.13
N ASN A 212 -15.49 18.89 10.26
CA ASN A 212 -14.67 17.87 10.94
C ASN A 212 -14.95 17.88 12.44
N VAL A 213 -15.58 16.80 12.92
CA VAL A 213 -15.95 16.57 14.31
C VAL A 213 -15.43 15.21 14.76
N SER A 214 -15.38 15.00 16.07
CA SER A 214 -15.10 13.71 16.69
C SER A 214 -16.18 13.38 17.70
N MET A 215 -16.46 12.10 17.93
CA MET A 215 -17.40 11.65 18.95
C MET A 215 -16.76 10.52 19.77
N PRO A 216 -15.84 10.85 20.70
CA PRO A 216 -15.30 9.86 21.61
C PRO A 216 -16.41 9.34 22.53
N MET A 217 -16.47 8.02 22.72
CA MET A 217 -17.43 7.37 23.62
C MET A 217 -16.73 6.99 24.93
N ARG A 218 -17.43 7.14 26.05
CA ARG A 218 -16.90 6.76 27.38
C ARG A 218 -16.95 5.26 27.65
N ASN A 219 -17.94 4.59 27.06
CA ASN A 219 -18.08 3.15 27.13
C ASN A 219 -16.94 2.51 26.33
N SER A 220 -16.08 1.73 27.00
CA SER A 220 -14.90 1.14 26.35
C SER A 220 -15.24 0.03 25.35
N LEU A 221 -16.44 -0.54 25.44
CA LEU A 221 -16.96 -1.55 24.51
C LEU A 221 -17.57 -0.93 23.25
N ILE A 222 -17.77 0.39 23.21
CA ILE A 222 -18.28 1.12 22.05
C ILE A 222 -17.18 2.07 21.58
N LYS A 223 -16.54 1.74 20.46
CA LYS A 223 -15.56 2.62 19.84
C LYS A 223 -16.30 3.77 19.12
N GLY A 224 -16.15 4.98 19.66
CA GLY A 224 -16.60 6.21 18.98
C GLY A 224 -15.70 6.58 17.81
N ALA A 225 -16.24 7.29 16.82
CA ALA A 225 -15.49 7.68 15.64
C ALA A 225 -14.72 9.00 15.89
N GLN A 226 -13.43 9.04 15.49
CA GLN A 226 -12.58 10.22 15.68
C GLN A 226 -12.57 11.16 14.49
N ASN A 227 -12.71 10.63 13.27
CA ASN A 227 -12.72 11.42 12.04
C ASN A 227 -14.10 11.37 11.35
N LEU A 228 -14.94 12.35 11.69
CA LEU A 228 -16.29 12.50 11.18
C LEU A 228 -16.42 13.84 10.43
N PHE A 229 -17.15 13.86 9.32
CA PHE A 229 -17.56 15.10 8.66
C PHE A 229 -19.08 15.29 8.78
N GLY A 230 -19.53 16.21 9.64
CA GLY A 230 -20.94 16.45 9.87
C GLY A 230 -21.22 17.43 11.01
N PHE A 231 -22.26 17.14 11.77
CA PHE A 231 -22.77 17.98 12.85
C PHE A 231 -22.58 17.27 14.20
N ARG A 232 -22.05 17.97 15.20
CA ARG A 232 -22.02 17.54 16.61
C ARG A 232 -22.60 18.64 17.50
N THR A 233 -23.31 18.23 18.54
CA THR A 233 -23.80 19.14 19.58
C THR A 233 -23.62 18.52 20.96
N GLU A 234 -23.36 19.36 21.95
CA GLU A 234 -23.23 19.00 23.35
C GLU A 234 -24.17 19.87 24.17
N LEU A 235 -25.08 19.22 24.90
CA LEU A 235 -26.11 19.85 25.73
C LEU A 235 -25.91 19.44 27.19
N GLN A 236 -25.91 20.39 28.11
CA GLN A 236 -25.82 20.12 29.54
C GLN A 236 -27.08 20.60 30.26
N PHE A 237 -27.79 19.65 30.88
CA PHE A 237 -28.94 19.88 31.74
C PHE A 237 -28.55 19.60 33.19
N GLY A 238 -27.99 20.60 33.87
CA GLY A 238 -27.48 20.46 35.24
C GLY A 238 -26.31 19.46 35.30
N ARG A 239 -26.55 18.29 35.92
CA ARG A 239 -25.58 17.19 36.03
C ARG A 239 -25.67 16.16 34.89
N THR A 240 -26.58 16.35 33.95
CA THR A 240 -26.72 15.50 32.76
C THR A 240 -26.06 16.16 31.56
N THR A 241 -25.20 15.45 30.83
CA THR A 241 -24.60 15.89 29.55
C THR A 241 -25.09 14.97 28.44
N ILE A 242 -25.57 15.55 27.34
CA ILE A 242 -26.05 14.84 26.16
C ILE A 242 -25.17 15.28 24.99
N SER A 243 -24.40 14.34 24.44
CA SER A 243 -23.60 14.55 23.24
C SER A 243 -24.25 13.82 22.06
N THR A 244 -24.46 14.51 20.95
CA THR A 244 -25.06 13.93 19.75
C THR A 244 -24.22 14.28 18.54
N ALA A 245 -24.00 13.32 17.65
CA ALA A 245 -23.39 13.58 16.34
C ALA A 245 -24.16 12.90 15.20
N LEU A 246 -24.29 13.61 14.09
CA LEU A 246 -24.80 13.13 12.81
C LEU A 246 -23.78 13.49 11.74
N ALA A 247 -23.06 12.50 11.23
CA ALA A 247 -21.92 12.77 10.35
C ALA A 247 -21.66 11.64 9.37
N LYS A 248 -20.80 11.90 8.39
CA LYS A 248 -20.19 10.87 7.56
C LYS A 248 -18.87 10.46 8.19
N GLN A 249 -18.66 9.16 8.37
CA GLN A 249 -17.39 8.65 8.88
C GLN A 249 -16.39 8.54 7.73
N GLN A 250 -15.21 9.14 7.92
CA GLN A 250 -14.12 9.16 6.93
C GLN A 250 -12.97 8.19 7.29
N SER A 251 -13.10 7.47 8.41
CA SER A 251 -12.13 6.47 8.88
C SER A 251 -12.64 5.03 8.78
N GLN A 252 -11.71 4.09 8.79
CA GLN A 252 -11.94 2.65 8.94
C GLN A 252 -11.08 2.12 10.10
N SER A 253 -11.66 1.26 10.94
CA SER A 253 -10.89 0.51 11.92
C SER A 253 -10.14 -0.64 11.24
N LYS A 254 -8.85 -0.77 11.52
CA LYS A 254 -7.99 -1.90 11.13
C LYS A 254 -7.36 -2.49 12.38
N SER A 255 -7.23 -3.81 12.47
CA SER A 255 -6.49 -4.47 13.54
C SER A 255 -5.35 -5.29 12.95
N VAL A 256 -4.21 -5.31 13.61
CA VAL A 256 -3.00 -6.06 13.23
C VAL A 256 -2.53 -6.82 14.46
N ILE A 257 -2.23 -8.11 14.31
CA ILE A 257 -1.70 -8.94 15.39
C ILE A 257 -0.20 -9.15 15.14
N ALA A 258 0.60 -8.96 16.19
CA ALA A 258 2.04 -9.11 16.16
C ALA A 258 2.52 -9.95 17.35
N GLN A 259 3.64 -10.66 17.20
CA GLN A 259 4.27 -11.42 18.28
C GLN A 259 5.79 -11.28 18.20
N GLY A 260 6.43 -10.97 19.33
CA GLY A 260 7.90 -10.81 19.38
C GLY A 260 8.41 -9.64 18.53
N GLY A 261 7.64 -8.55 18.43
CA GLY A 261 8.06 -7.32 17.74
C GLY A 261 7.83 -7.27 16.22
N SER A 262 7.46 -8.40 15.59
CA SER A 262 7.12 -8.49 14.16
C SER A 262 5.68 -8.93 13.93
N ILE A 263 5.14 -8.58 12.76
CA ILE A 263 3.83 -9.04 12.30
C ILE A 263 3.93 -10.54 12.00
N ILE A 264 2.90 -11.29 12.39
CA ILE A 264 2.70 -12.65 11.90
C ILE A 264 1.81 -12.54 10.66
N GLU A 265 2.34 -12.97 9.52
CA GLU A 265 1.59 -13.06 8.27
C GLU A 265 1.25 -14.52 8.02
N GLU A 266 -0.05 -14.82 7.94
CA GLU A 266 -0.56 -16.14 7.58
C GLU A 266 -0.53 -16.31 6.06
N PHE A 267 -0.21 -17.52 5.62
CA PHE A 267 -0.27 -17.90 4.21
C PHE A 267 -1.03 -19.22 4.06
N GLU A 268 -1.74 -19.33 2.95
CA GLU A 268 -2.47 -20.52 2.54
C GLU A 268 -2.30 -20.68 1.02
N LEU A 269 -1.73 -21.81 0.63
CA LEU A 269 -1.45 -22.16 -0.76
C LEU A 269 -1.96 -23.58 -1.01
N LYS A 270 -2.42 -23.87 -2.22
CA LYS A 270 -2.69 -25.24 -2.65
C LYS A 270 -1.47 -25.86 -3.31
N ALA A 271 -1.46 -27.19 -3.48
CA ALA A 271 -0.43 -27.85 -4.26
C ALA A 271 -0.33 -27.31 -5.69
N SER A 272 -1.44 -26.90 -6.30
CA SER A 272 -1.47 -26.26 -7.62
C SER A 272 -0.90 -24.84 -7.68
N ASP A 273 -0.61 -24.18 -6.55
CA ASP A 273 -0.12 -22.79 -6.49
C ASP A 273 1.43 -22.65 -6.60
N TYR A 274 2.11 -23.62 -7.18
CA TYR A 274 3.55 -23.55 -7.45
C TYR A 274 3.93 -22.40 -8.40
N GLU A 275 5.18 -21.93 -8.35
CA GLU A 275 5.69 -20.89 -9.26
C GLU A 275 5.94 -21.43 -10.68
N ALA A 276 4.94 -21.36 -11.54
CA ALA A 276 5.04 -21.78 -12.93
C ALA A 276 5.99 -20.89 -13.77
N ASN A 277 6.63 -21.51 -14.78
CA ASN A 277 7.45 -20.85 -15.80
C ASN A 277 8.66 -20.06 -15.27
N LYS A 278 9.19 -20.43 -14.09
CA LYS A 278 10.25 -19.67 -13.40
C LYS A 278 11.45 -20.52 -12.98
N HIS A 279 11.22 -21.78 -12.64
CA HIS A 279 12.25 -22.68 -12.11
C HIS A 279 12.48 -23.86 -13.06
N PHE A 280 13.73 -24.11 -13.44
CA PHE A 280 14.06 -25.12 -14.43
C PHE A 280 15.33 -25.88 -14.06
N PHE A 281 15.28 -27.21 -14.10
CA PHE A 281 16.46 -28.06 -14.14
C PHE A 281 17.23 -27.82 -15.44
N LEU A 282 18.56 -27.97 -15.38
CA LEU A 282 19.41 -27.76 -16.55
C LEU A 282 19.41 -28.93 -17.54
N SER A 283 19.07 -30.14 -17.07
CA SER A 283 19.02 -31.39 -17.84
C SER A 283 18.28 -32.45 -17.03
N GLN A 284 17.82 -33.52 -17.69
CA GLN A 284 17.12 -34.62 -17.02
C GLN A 284 18.00 -35.29 -15.97
N TYR A 285 19.32 -35.37 -16.19
CA TYR A 285 20.26 -35.86 -15.17
C TYR A 285 20.10 -35.16 -13.81
N PHE A 286 19.88 -33.84 -13.81
CA PHE A 286 19.71 -33.09 -12.56
C PHE A 286 18.35 -33.32 -11.92
N LYS A 287 17.30 -33.50 -12.73
CA LYS A 287 15.95 -33.88 -12.28
C LYS A 287 16.01 -35.27 -11.62
N ASP A 288 16.52 -36.26 -12.34
CA ASP A 288 16.54 -37.67 -11.93
C ASP A 288 17.39 -37.88 -10.65
N ASN A 289 18.46 -37.11 -10.48
CA ASN A 289 19.33 -37.19 -9.30
C ASN A 289 18.94 -36.24 -8.16
N PHE A 290 17.92 -35.39 -8.32
CA PHE A 290 17.55 -34.37 -7.34
C PHE A 290 17.11 -34.99 -6.01
N ASP A 291 16.23 -35.98 -6.07
CA ASP A 291 15.64 -36.65 -4.91
C ASP A 291 16.69 -37.40 -4.08
N GLU A 292 17.68 -38.01 -4.74
CA GLU A 292 18.79 -38.71 -4.10
C GLU A 292 19.78 -37.71 -3.46
N SER A 293 20.03 -36.60 -4.16
CA SER A 293 20.93 -35.54 -3.68
C SER A 293 20.46 -34.88 -2.38
N LEU A 294 19.16 -34.94 -2.07
CA LEU A 294 18.55 -34.32 -0.89
C LEU A 294 18.15 -35.32 0.20
N VAL A 295 18.57 -36.58 0.12
CA VAL A 295 18.27 -37.58 1.17
C VAL A 295 18.89 -37.18 2.52
N ASN A 296 20.12 -36.66 2.54
CA ASN A 296 20.83 -36.40 3.79
C ASN A 296 20.76 -34.93 4.22
N LEU A 297 19.55 -34.33 4.31
CA LEU A 297 19.38 -32.97 4.82
C LEU A 297 20.12 -32.80 6.17
N PRO A 298 20.80 -31.66 6.42
CA PRO A 298 20.92 -30.46 5.58
C PRO A 298 22.05 -30.52 4.51
N LEU A 299 22.73 -31.67 4.34
CA LEU A 299 23.84 -31.83 3.40
C LEU A 299 23.34 -32.24 2.01
N VAL A 300 23.73 -31.48 0.97
CA VAL A 300 23.48 -31.85 -0.43
C VAL A 300 24.51 -32.89 -0.86
N SER A 301 24.04 -34.11 -1.15
CA SER A 301 24.87 -35.27 -1.51
C SER A 301 25.21 -35.35 -3.01
N SER A 302 25.24 -34.20 -3.71
CA SER A 302 25.60 -34.11 -5.13
C SER A 302 27.11 -33.99 -5.32
N ASN A 303 27.66 -34.77 -6.27
CA ASN A 303 29.06 -34.70 -6.67
C ASN A 303 29.31 -33.66 -7.78
N VAL A 304 28.28 -32.99 -8.28
CA VAL A 304 28.37 -32.04 -9.38
C VAL A 304 28.58 -30.61 -8.85
N GLN A 305 29.40 -29.85 -9.56
CA GLN A 305 29.51 -28.41 -9.37
C GLN A 305 29.55 -27.68 -10.72
N ILE A 306 28.57 -26.81 -10.94
CA ILE A 306 28.49 -25.97 -12.14
C ILE A 306 29.47 -24.81 -12.01
N THR A 307 30.39 -24.73 -12.97
CA THR A 307 31.47 -23.74 -13.00
C THR A 307 31.08 -22.49 -13.79
N ASN A 308 30.47 -22.68 -14.96
CA ASN A 308 30.06 -21.58 -15.85
C ASN A 308 28.68 -21.86 -16.44
N ILE A 309 27.89 -20.81 -16.66
CA ILE A 309 26.56 -20.91 -17.29
C ILE A 309 26.23 -19.63 -18.05
N GLU A 310 25.64 -19.80 -19.24
CA GLU A 310 24.97 -18.76 -20.00
C GLU A 310 23.51 -19.16 -20.20
N VAL A 311 22.60 -18.25 -19.85
CA VAL A 311 21.15 -18.43 -20.02
C VAL A 311 20.67 -17.43 -21.07
N TRP A 312 19.86 -17.90 -22.00
CA TRP A 312 19.38 -17.15 -23.16
C TRP A 312 17.85 -17.17 -23.20
N VAL A 313 17.26 -16.01 -23.50
CA VAL A 313 15.80 -15.84 -23.61
C VAL A 313 15.42 -15.07 -24.88
N THR A 314 14.18 -15.25 -25.34
CA THR A 314 13.59 -14.41 -26.40
C THR A 314 13.72 -12.91 -26.08
N ASN A 315 14.21 -12.14 -27.03
CA ASN A 315 14.40 -10.70 -26.88
C ASN A 315 13.13 -9.93 -27.27
N THR A 316 12.28 -9.64 -26.29
CA THR A 316 11.03 -8.90 -26.47
C THR A 316 11.22 -7.37 -26.47
N LYS A 317 12.36 -6.88 -26.00
CA LYS A 317 12.65 -5.45 -25.80
C LYS A 317 13.52 -4.83 -26.90
N ASN A 318 13.81 -5.58 -27.97
CA ASN A 318 14.73 -5.19 -29.05
C ASN A 318 16.08 -4.69 -28.50
N GLU A 319 16.59 -5.33 -27.44
CA GLU A 319 17.92 -5.04 -26.91
C GLU A 319 18.98 -5.39 -27.96
N THR A 320 20.03 -4.58 -28.06
CA THR A 320 21.08 -4.74 -29.08
C THR A 320 22.43 -5.15 -28.50
N GLU A 321 22.58 -5.11 -27.18
CA GLU A 321 23.80 -5.50 -26.47
C GLU A 321 23.71 -6.93 -25.95
N ASN A 322 24.83 -7.67 -25.98
CA ASN A 322 24.93 -9.05 -25.49
C ASN A 322 23.87 -10.02 -26.08
N VAL A 323 23.53 -9.83 -27.35
CA VAL A 323 22.60 -10.69 -28.09
C VAL A 323 23.33 -11.65 -29.03
N ARG A 324 22.76 -12.84 -29.25
CA ARG A 324 23.27 -13.84 -30.19
C ARG A 324 22.13 -14.56 -30.90
N ASN A 325 22.40 -15.04 -32.11
CA ASN A 325 21.55 -16.04 -32.73
C ASN A 325 21.83 -17.39 -32.06
N ILE A 326 20.77 -18.09 -31.66
CA ILE A 326 20.88 -19.40 -31.01
C ILE A 326 19.96 -20.42 -31.66
N VAL A 327 20.44 -21.67 -31.70
CA VAL A 327 19.66 -22.87 -32.01
C VAL A 327 19.60 -23.68 -30.73
N ALA A 328 18.44 -23.68 -30.10
CA ALA A 328 18.20 -24.38 -28.85
C ALA A 328 17.62 -25.76 -29.14
N LEU A 329 18.24 -26.82 -28.61
CA LEU A 329 17.88 -28.21 -28.86
C LEU A 329 17.42 -28.87 -27.56
N ALA A 330 16.26 -29.53 -27.56
CA ALA A 330 15.69 -30.17 -26.36
C ALA A 330 16.61 -31.30 -25.84
N ASP A 331 16.99 -32.19 -26.76
CA ASP A 331 17.71 -33.42 -26.45
C ASP A 331 19.24 -33.23 -26.33
N LEU A 332 19.75 -31.99 -26.40
CA LEU A 332 21.19 -31.74 -26.30
C LEU A 332 21.74 -32.22 -24.96
N GLY A 333 22.78 -33.04 -25.03
CA GLY A 333 23.49 -33.56 -23.87
C GLY A 333 22.77 -34.67 -23.10
N GLU A 334 21.61 -35.15 -23.58
CA GLU A 334 20.88 -36.24 -22.94
C GLU A 334 21.41 -37.62 -23.39
N SER A 335 21.78 -38.47 -22.43
CA SER A 335 22.40 -39.78 -22.70
C SER A 335 21.43 -40.96 -22.64
N ILE A 336 20.29 -40.80 -21.95
CA ILE A 336 19.31 -41.86 -21.69
C ILE A 336 18.20 -41.81 -22.73
N GLN A 337 17.87 -42.95 -23.35
CA GLN A 337 16.89 -43.03 -24.43
C GLN A 337 15.46 -42.62 -24.01
N SER A 338 15.03 -42.89 -22.77
CA SER A 338 13.73 -42.46 -22.25
C SER A 338 13.62 -40.95 -22.06
N ASN A 339 14.76 -40.27 -21.95
CA ASN A 339 14.87 -38.84 -21.70
C ASN A 339 14.90 -38.03 -23.00
N LEU A 340 14.91 -38.69 -24.16
CA LEU A 340 14.90 -38.07 -25.49
C LEU A 340 13.47 -37.84 -25.98
N GLY A 341 13.15 -36.60 -26.35
CA GLY A 341 11.89 -36.24 -27.02
C GLY A 341 11.81 -36.79 -28.45
N ASN A 342 12.95 -36.97 -29.13
CA ASN A 342 13.05 -37.67 -30.41
C ASN A 342 13.91 -38.94 -30.28
N PRO A 343 13.30 -40.14 -30.36
CA PRO A 343 14.03 -41.39 -30.19
C PRO A 343 15.04 -41.68 -31.31
N SER A 344 14.96 -40.97 -32.44
CA SER A 344 15.83 -41.16 -33.61
C SER A 344 17.23 -40.56 -33.44
N ILE A 345 17.44 -39.73 -32.41
CA ILE A 345 18.73 -39.06 -32.15
C ILE A 345 19.80 -40.05 -31.69
N GLY A 346 19.41 -41.20 -31.13
CA GLY A 346 20.30 -42.30 -30.75
C GLY A 346 21.28 -41.94 -29.63
N GLY A 347 21.14 -42.58 -28.47
CA GLY A 347 22.17 -42.51 -27.42
C GLY A 347 23.47 -43.16 -27.88
N LEU A 348 24.60 -42.47 -27.75
CA LEU A 348 25.91 -43.10 -27.90
C LEU A 348 26.12 -44.02 -26.69
N THR A 349 26.85 -45.14 -26.85
CA THR A 349 26.99 -46.21 -25.83
C THR A 349 27.16 -45.65 -24.41
N PRO A 350 26.40 -46.15 -23.41
CA PRO A 350 26.39 -45.56 -22.08
C PRO A 350 27.81 -45.62 -21.48
N LEU A 351 28.38 -44.45 -21.20
CA LEU A 351 29.43 -44.35 -20.19
C LEU A 351 28.83 -44.80 -18.85
N PRO A 352 29.63 -45.36 -17.93
CA PRO A 352 29.18 -45.48 -16.55
C PRO A 352 28.74 -44.09 -16.08
N ASP A 353 27.53 -44.00 -15.52
CA ASP A 353 26.94 -42.84 -14.85
C ASP A 353 26.07 -41.86 -15.67
N PHE A 354 25.76 -42.15 -16.95
CA PHE A 354 24.73 -41.43 -17.75
C PHE A 354 24.80 -39.87 -17.71
N ILE A 355 26.00 -39.34 -17.56
CA ILE A 355 26.26 -37.91 -17.36
C ILE A 355 25.93 -37.05 -18.60
N PRO A 356 25.50 -35.79 -18.44
CA PRO A 356 25.16 -34.92 -19.56
C PRO A 356 26.39 -34.20 -20.12
N TYR A 357 26.67 -34.33 -21.42
CA TYR A 357 27.74 -33.62 -22.13
C TYR A 357 27.45 -33.59 -23.63
N ASN A 358 28.07 -32.68 -24.40
CA ASN A 358 27.77 -32.50 -25.83
C ASN A 358 27.84 -33.80 -26.64
N ASP A 359 28.82 -34.64 -26.37
CA ASP A 359 29.03 -35.91 -27.09
C ASP A 359 28.26 -37.10 -26.45
N ALA A 360 27.27 -36.83 -25.60
CA ALA A 360 26.42 -37.87 -24.99
C ALA A 360 25.50 -38.56 -26.00
N ASN A 361 25.16 -37.87 -27.09
CA ASN A 361 24.34 -38.38 -28.18
C ASN A 361 24.80 -37.83 -29.53
N ALA A 362 24.15 -38.29 -30.61
CA ALA A 362 24.56 -37.94 -31.96
C ALA A 362 24.33 -36.46 -32.35
N ILE A 363 23.72 -35.62 -31.51
CA ILE A 363 23.58 -34.18 -31.77
C ILE A 363 24.95 -33.50 -31.91
N SER A 364 25.98 -34.03 -31.25
CA SER A 364 27.36 -33.57 -31.42
C SER A 364 27.81 -33.54 -32.90
N ASP A 365 27.32 -34.46 -33.74
CA ASP A 365 27.68 -34.56 -35.16
C ASP A 365 27.27 -33.33 -35.99
N ILE A 366 26.27 -32.56 -35.54
CA ILE A 366 25.83 -31.34 -36.24
C ILE A 366 26.51 -30.07 -35.72
N MET A 367 27.23 -30.13 -34.60
CA MET A 367 27.92 -29.00 -33.98
C MET A 367 29.27 -28.68 -34.66
N VAL A 368 29.42 -28.97 -35.95
CA VAL A 368 30.66 -28.77 -36.70
C VAL A 368 30.80 -27.32 -37.17
N ALA A 369 32.03 -26.80 -37.18
CA ALA A 369 32.34 -25.48 -37.72
C ALA A 369 31.95 -25.40 -39.22
N GLY A 370 31.21 -24.35 -39.59
CA GLY A 370 30.71 -24.17 -40.96
C GLY A 370 29.58 -25.11 -41.38
N GLY A 371 29.03 -25.92 -40.46
CA GLY A 371 27.88 -26.79 -40.71
C GLY A 371 26.56 -26.03 -40.89
N PRO A 372 25.49 -26.71 -41.37
CA PRO A 372 24.18 -26.10 -41.62
C PRO A 372 23.50 -25.52 -40.37
N VAL A 373 23.85 -25.97 -39.15
CA VAL A 373 23.31 -25.44 -37.89
C VAL A 373 23.78 -24.00 -37.61
N ARG A 374 24.90 -23.58 -38.21
CA ARG A 374 25.53 -22.26 -37.96
C ARG A 374 24.79 -21.10 -38.62
N ASN A 375 24.01 -21.37 -39.67
CA ASN A 375 23.21 -20.37 -40.35
C ASN A 375 21.74 -20.66 -40.14
N ILE A 376 21.01 -19.67 -39.61
CA ILE A 376 19.61 -19.78 -39.25
C ILE A 376 18.71 -20.28 -40.39
N SER A 377 18.99 -19.85 -41.62
CA SER A 377 18.22 -20.23 -42.81
C SER A 377 18.41 -21.69 -43.22
N THR A 378 19.47 -22.35 -42.74
CA THR A 378 19.82 -23.73 -43.08
C THR A 378 19.66 -24.70 -41.92
N VAL A 379 19.19 -24.24 -40.75
CA VAL A 379 18.99 -25.07 -39.55
C VAL A 379 18.15 -26.32 -39.83
N PRO A 380 17.01 -26.28 -40.56
CA PRO A 380 16.25 -27.48 -40.86
C PRO A 380 17.05 -28.54 -41.64
N ASN A 381 18.03 -28.13 -42.45
CA ASN A 381 18.87 -29.04 -43.22
C ASN A 381 19.92 -29.76 -42.34
N ALA A 382 20.18 -29.27 -41.13
CA ALA A 382 21.10 -29.92 -40.20
C ALA A 382 20.53 -31.23 -39.64
N PHE A 383 19.21 -31.35 -39.54
CA PHE A 383 18.55 -32.43 -38.82
C PHE A 383 18.17 -33.63 -39.69
N THR A 384 18.54 -33.65 -40.98
CA THR A 384 18.14 -34.72 -41.91
C THR A 384 18.58 -36.12 -41.48
N GLY A 385 19.63 -36.22 -40.64
CA GLY A 385 20.15 -37.48 -40.08
C GLY A 385 19.39 -37.99 -38.84
N PHE A 386 18.55 -37.16 -38.21
CA PHE A 386 17.85 -37.47 -36.95
C PHE A 386 16.34 -37.68 -37.14
N GLY A 387 15.91 -38.01 -38.36
CA GLY A 387 14.49 -38.12 -38.70
C GLY A 387 13.80 -36.75 -38.80
N THR A 388 12.48 -36.72 -38.65
CA THR A 388 11.69 -35.48 -38.73
C THR A 388 11.75 -34.73 -37.41
N MET A 389 12.71 -33.82 -37.26
CA MET A 389 12.71 -32.83 -36.17
C MET A 389 11.80 -31.65 -36.52
N SER A 390 11.01 -31.21 -35.55
CA SER A 390 10.02 -30.14 -35.67
C SER A 390 10.37 -28.95 -34.77
N GLN A 391 10.25 -27.75 -35.33
CA GLN A 391 10.44 -26.52 -34.56
C GLN A 391 9.31 -26.37 -33.54
N GLY A 392 9.65 -25.94 -32.32
CA GLY A 392 8.72 -25.78 -31.21
C GLY A 392 8.55 -27.04 -30.36
N ARG A 393 8.93 -28.23 -30.85
CA ARG A 393 8.95 -29.48 -30.07
C ARG A 393 10.38 -29.96 -29.81
N ASP A 394 11.17 -30.12 -30.87
CA ASP A 394 12.51 -30.72 -30.80
C ASP A 394 13.63 -29.66 -30.75
N TYR A 395 13.38 -28.49 -31.37
CA TYR A 395 14.29 -27.36 -31.37
C TYR A 395 13.55 -26.03 -31.48
N SER A 396 14.20 -24.96 -31.01
CA SER A 396 13.75 -23.58 -31.17
C SER A 396 14.87 -22.74 -31.75
N VAL A 397 14.50 -21.75 -32.55
CA VAL A 397 15.45 -20.86 -33.22
C VAL A 397 15.14 -19.43 -32.82
N LEU A 398 16.14 -18.73 -32.31
CA LEU A 398 16.00 -17.33 -31.92
C LEU A 398 17.05 -16.46 -32.61
N GLU A 399 16.58 -15.39 -33.25
CA GLU A 399 17.43 -14.28 -33.69
C GLU A 399 17.59 -13.27 -32.56
N ASN A 400 18.81 -12.80 -32.34
CA ASN A 400 19.14 -11.81 -31.32
C ASN A 400 18.60 -12.17 -29.92
N ALA A 401 18.71 -13.45 -29.52
CA ALA A 401 18.38 -13.89 -28.16
C ALA A 401 19.20 -13.11 -27.13
N ARG A 402 18.55 -12.70 -26.05
CA ARG A 402 19.16 -11.91 -24.99
C ARG A 402 19.85 -12.85 -23.99
N ARG A 403 21.10 -12.57 -23.64
CA ARG A 403 21.77 -13.23 -22.51
C ARG A 403 21.28 -12.67 -21.19
N LEU A 404 20.89 -13.55 -20.27
CA LEU A 404 20.52 -13.17 -18.91
C LEU A 404 21.76 -13.02 -18.01
N ILE A 405 21.64 -12.17 -16.99
CA ILE A 405 22.70 -11.88 -16.03
C ILE A 405 22.42 -12.61 -14.70
N GLU A 406 23.40 -13.40 -14.23
CA GLU A 406 23.32 -14.10 -12.94
C GLU A 406 23.20 -13.08 -11.78
N ASN A 407 22.36 -13.39 -10.79
CA ASN A 407 21.99 -12.56 -9.63
C ASN A 407 21.18 -11.29 -9.96
N VAL A 408 20.81 -11.06 -11.22
CA VAL A 408 19.94 -9.95 -11.64
C VAL A 408 18.70 -10.49 -12.34
N ASP A 409 18.89 -11.30 -13.37
CA ASP A 409 17.81 -11.89 -14.17
C ASP A 409 17.49 -13.33 -13.71
N PHE A 410 18.46 -14.06 -13.16
CA PHE A 410 18.27 -15.41 -12.65
C PHE A 410 19.27 -15.77 -11.54
N PHE A 411 18.93 -16.81 -10.77
CA PHE A 411 19.79 -17.43 -9.78
C PHE A 411 20.04 -18.89 -10.16
N ILE A 412 21.16 -19.47 -9.70
CA ILE A 412 21.52 -20.86 -9.99
C ILE A 412 21.87 -21.60 -8.70
N ASN A 413 21.38 -22.83 -8.57
CA ASN A 413 21.93 -23.79 -7.62
C ASN A 413 22.96 -24.68 -8.33
N ARG A 414 24.24 -24.46 -8.02
CA ARG A 414 25.35 -25.09 -8.76
C ARG A 414 25.55 -26.57 -8.43
N GLN A 415 25.02 -27.05 -7.31
CA GLN A 415 25.12 -28.45 -6.89
C GLN A 415 23.93 -29.29 -7.37
N LEU A 416 22.72 -28.72 -7.28
CA LEU A 416 21.48 -29.40 -7.70
C LEU A 416 21.15 -29.19 -9.18
N GLY A 417 21.81 -28.24 -9.85
CA GLY A 417 21.71 -28.04 -11.30
C GLY A 417 20.35 -27.55 -11.78
N TYR A 418 19.84 -26.49 -11.14
CA TYR A 418 18.66 -25.77 -11.60
C TYR A 418 18.87 -24.25 -11.57
N ILE A 419 18.05 -23.53 -12.34
CA ILE A 419 17.97 -22.07 -12.35
C ILE A 419 16.59 -21.59 -11.91
N SER A 420 16.57 -20.43 -11.27
CA SER A 420 15.37 -19.73 -10.84
C SER A 420 15.39 -18.31 -11.40
N LEU A 421 14.48 -18.00 -12.31
CA LEU A 421 14.37 -16.68 -12.92
C LEU A 421 13.80 -15.67 -11.91
N THR A 422 14.14 -14.38 -12.05
CA THR A 422 13.53 -13.33 -11.21
C THR A 422 12.11 -12.98 -11.63
N ARG A 423 11.76 -13.25 -12.90
CA ARG A 423 10.42 -13.11 -13.47
C ARG A 423 9.97 -14.43 -14.08
N SER A 424 8.65 -14.69 -14.07
CA SER A 424 8.09 -15.77 -14.88
C SER A 424 8.21 -15.45 -16.38
N LEU A 425 8.37 -16.50 -17.17
CA LEU A 425 8.36 -16.40 -18.63
C LEU A 425 6.93 -16.31 -19.16
N ASN A 426 6.76 -15.55 -20.23
CA ASN A 426 5.51 -15.54 -20.99
C ASN A 426 5.37 -16.84 -21.80
N ASP A 427 4.15 -17.19 -22.20
CA ASP A 427 3.87 -18.45 -22.89
C ASP A 427 4.63 -18.63 -24.21
N SER A 428 4.94 -17.54 -24.91
CA SER A 428 5.69 -17.54 -26.18
C SER A 428 7.20 -17.32 -26.04
N GLU A 429 7.73 -17.18 -24.82
CA GLU A 429 9.16 -17.01 -24.59
C GLU A 429 9.89 -18.36 -24.53
N VAL A 430 11.00 -18.43 -25.24
CA VAL A 430 11.92 -19.57 -25.25
C VAL A 430 13.00 -19.34 -24.20
N LEU A 431 13.37 -20.40 -23.48
CA LEU A 431 14.46 -20.41 -22.52
C LEU A 431 15.48 -21.49 -22.89
N ALA A 432 16.74 -21.10 -22.98
CA ALA A 432 17.83 -22.01 -23.32
C ALA A 432 19.09 -21.74 -22.49
N VAL A 433 19.94 -22.74 -22.36
CA VAL A 433 21.16 -22.69 -21.53
C VAL A 433 22.34 -23.36 -22.21
N ALA A 434 23.53 -22.86 -21.89
CA ALA A 434 24.80 -23.56 -22.11
C ALA A 434 25.61 -23.49 -20.81
N TYR A 435 26.20 -24.60 -20.40
CA TYR A 435 26.90 -24.66 -19.11
C TYR A 435 28.07 -25.64 -19.11
N GLU A 436 28.99 -25.38 -18.19
CA GLU A 436 30.16 -26.21 -17.90
C GLU A 436 30.16 -26.62 -16.43
N TYR A 437 30.44 -27.88 -16.15
CA TYR A 437 30.46 -28.41 -14.79
C TYR A 437 31.58 -29.43 -14.60
N THR A 438 31.92 -29.65 -13.33
CA THR A 438 32.91 -30.63 -12.91
C THR A 438 32.27 -31.62 -11.96
N ILE A 439 32.71 -32.88 -12.00
CA ILE A 439 32.31 -33.91 -11.05
C ILE A 439 33.46 -34.12 -10.06
N ASN A 440 33.14 -34.11 -8.77
CA ASN A 440 34.12 -34.31 -7.71
C ASN A 440 34.88 -35.64 -7.91
N GLY A 441 36.21 -35.58 -7.92
CA GLY A 441 37.07 -36.72 -8.22
C GLY A 441 37.45 -36.91 -9.69
N SER A 442 36.88 -36.12 -10.62
CA SER A 442 37.27 -36.08 -12.04
C SER A 442 38.01 -34.78 -12.39
N SER A 443 39.02 -34.86 -13.24
CA SER A 443 39.73 -33.69 -13.79
C SER A 443 39.13 -33.18 -15.10
N THR A 444 38.06 -33.81 -15.59
CA THR A 444 37.39 -33.47 -16.84
C THR A 444 36.31 -32.41 -16.60
N VAL A 445 36.30 -31.37 -17.43
CA VAL A 445 35.20 -30.40 -17.48
C VAL A 445 34.19 -30.91 -18.51
N TYR A 446 32.97 -31.15 -18.05
CA TYR A 446 31.86 -31.54 -18.92
C TYR A 446 31.13 -30.28 -19.39
N LYS A 447 30.68 -30.28 -20.64
CA LYS A 447 30.04 -29.13 -21.28
C LYS A 447 28.77 -29.58 -22.00
N VAL A 448 27.70 -28.80 -21.84
CA VAL A 448 26.45 -28.95 -22.56
C VAL A 448 26.10 -27.61 -23.21
N GLY A 449 25.93 -27.61 -24.53
CA GLY A 449 25.84 -26.40 -25.34
C GLY A 449 27.19 -25.78 -25.66
N GLU A 450 27.14 -24.59 -26.25
CA GLU A 450 28.27 -23.76 -26.63
C GLU A 450 28.17 -22.41 -25.95
N LEU A 451 29.25 -22.01 -25.28
CA LEU A 451 29.33 -20.70 -24.65
C LEU A 451 29.73 -19.63 -25.66
N SER A 452 29.36 -18.37 -25.41
CA SER A 452 29.77 -17.24 -26.25
C SER A 452 31.28 -17.06 -26.36
N SER A 453 32.05 -17.62 -25.41
CA SER A 453 33.51 -17.65 -25.36
C SER A 453 34.17 -18.79 -26.16
N ASP A 454 33.40 -19.75 -26.69
CA ASP A 454 33.93 -20.97 -27.33
C ASP A 454 34.48 -20.75 -28.75
N GLY A 455 34.65 -19.49 -29.17
CA GLY A 455 35.28 -19.12 -30.45
C GLY A 455 34.34 -19.08 -31.67
N ILE A 456 33.03 -19.23 -31.46
CA ILE A 456 32.01 -19.07 -32.52
C ILE A 456 31.63 -17.59 -32.64
N ILE A 457 31.96 -16.98 -33.77
CA ILE A 457 31.82 -15.54 -34.00
C ILE A 457 30.49 -15.24 -34.70
N ALA A 458 29.78 -14.20 -34.26
CA ALA A 458 28.57 -13.73 -34.93
C ALA A 458 28.86 -13.40 -36.42
N PRO A 459 27.96 -13.72 -37.37
CA PRO A 459 26.54 -14.08 -37.18
C PRO A 459 26.25 -15.57 -36.94
N ASP A 460 27.27 -16.41 -36.79
CA ASP A 460 27.08 -17.86 -36.61
C ASP A 460 26.29 -18.16 -35.33
N ASN A 461 25.33 -19.07 -35.47
CA ASN A 461 24.46 -19.52 -34.40
C ASN A 461 25.25 -20.33 -33.35
N LEU A 462 24.95 -20.06 -32.08
CA LEU A 462 25.35 -20.94 -30.97
C LEU A 462 24.35 -22.07 -30.83
N VAL A 463 24.83 -23.29 -30.60
CA VAL A 463 23.98 -24.44 -30.28
C VAL A 463 23.91 -24.58 -28.76
N VAL A 464 22.71 -24.52 -28.21
CA VAL A 464 22.45 -24.50 -26.77
C VAL A 464 21.36 -25.48 -26.40
N LYS A 465 21.23 -25.83 -25.12
CA LYS A 465 20.19 -26.73 -24.64
C LYS A 465 18.89 -25.97 -24.40
N LEU A 466 17.79 -26.49 -24.90
CA LEU A 466 16.46 -25.92 -24.71
C LEU A 466 15.88 -26.42 -23.37
N LEU A 467 15.42 -25.49 -22.53
CA LEU A 467 14.70 -25.80 -21.28
C LEU A 467 13.19 -25.57 -21.43
N ARG A 468 12.80 -24.63 -22.28
CA ARG A 468 11.40 -24.31 -22.58
C ARG A 468 11.28 -23.77 -24.00
N SER A 469 10.30 -24.27 -24.74
CA SER A 469 9.96 -23.87 -26.11
C SER A 469 8.88 -22.78 -26.15
N GLU A 470 8.71 -22.15 -27.32
CA GLU A 470 7.59 -21.25 -27.65
C GLU A 470 6.22 -21.94 -27.68
N LEU A 471 6.20 -23.27 -27.79
CA LEU A 471 5.00 -24.10 -27.67
C LEU A 471 5.05 -24.89 -26.36
N VAL A 472 3.99 -24.78 -25.57
CA VAL A 472 3.83 -25.59 -24.36
C VAL A 472 3.27 -26.95 -24.76
N ILE A 473 4.11 -27.97 -24.65
CA ILE A 473 3.80 -29.35 -24.98
C ILE A 473 4.13 -30.16 -23.73
N THR A 474 3.14 -30.82 -23.14
CA THR A 474 3.31 -31.50 -21.84
C THR A 474 3.67 -32.98 -21.97
N ASP A 475 3.56 -33.58 -23.15
CA ASP A 475 3.83 -35.00 -23.41
C ASP A 475 5.29 -35.31 -23.81
N ILE A 476 6.20 -34.34 -23.65
CA ILE A 476 7.62 -34.47 -23.97
C ILE A 476 8.49 -34.28 -22.73
N PRO A 477 9.67 -34.96 -22.64
CA PRO A 477 10.54 -34.87 -21.47
C PRO A 477 10.95 -33.43 -21.10
N MET A 478 11.04 -32.52 -22.08
CA MET A 478 11.36 -31.11 -21.82
C MET A 478 10.38 -30.45 -20.84
N TRP A 479 9.11 -30.86 -20.81
CA TRP A 479 8.12 -30.36 -19.85
C TRP A 479 8.53 -30.61 -18.40
N ASP A 480 9.18 -31.75 -18.16
CA ASP A 480 9.61 -32.19 -16.84
C ASP A 480 10.81 -31.42 -16.29
N LEU A 481 11.51 -30.67 -17.15
CA LEU A 481 12.58 -29.78 -16.71
C LEU A 481 12.05 -28.60 -15.90
N MET A 482 10.77 -28.25 -16.05
CA MET A 482 10.14 -27.23 -15.21
C MET A 482 9.89 -27.78 -13.81
N MET A 483 10.45 -27.13 -12.80
CA MET A 483 10.24 -27.50 -11.40
C MET A 483 8.87 -27.06 -10.92
N LYS A 484 8.12 -27.98 -10.31
CA LYS A 484 6.74 -27.77 -9.82
C LYS A 484 6.63 -27.96 -8.29
N ASN A 485 7.74 -27.82 -7.59
CA ASN A 485 7.91 -28.07 -6.16
C ASN A 485 8.36 -26.83 -5.36
N ILE A 486 8.31 -25.65 -5.98
CA ILE A 486 8.70 -24.35 -5.39
C ILE A 486 7.46 -23.46 -5.28
N TYR A 487 7.26 -22.90 -4.09
CA TYR A 487 6.12 -22.06 -3.76
C TYR A 487 6.60 -20.71 -3.23
N ASN A 488 5.89 -19.65 -3.60
CA ASN A 488 6.21 -18.29 -3.19
C ASN A 488 5.20 -17.80 -2.14
N LEU A 489 5.72 -17.36 -1.00
CA LEU A 489 4.92 -16.83 0.11
C LEU A 489 4.60 -15.34 -0.07
N ASN A 490 5.06 -14.72 -1.16
CA ASN A 490 5.01 -13.28 -1.43
C ASN A 490 5.63 -12.44 -0.30
N ALA A 491 6.65 -13.00 0.33
CA ALA A 491 7.33 -12.42 1.49
C ALA A 491 8.75 -11.98 1.14
N PHE A 492 9.31 -11.09 1.97
CA PHE A 492 10.73 -10.72 1.89
C PHE A 492 11.38 -10.91 3.26
N GLN A 493 12.63 -11.40 3.26
CA GLN A 493 13.44 -11.56 4.46
C GLN A 493 12.75 -12.37 5.56
N LEU A 494 12.40 -13.62 5.24
CA LEU A 494 11.79 -14.54 6.20
C LEU A 494 12.72 -14.80 7.38
N GLN A 495 12.20 -14.76 8.60
CA GLN A 495 12.92 -15.19 9.79
C GLN A 495 12.65 -16.67 10.07
N GLN A 496 13.69 -17.42 10.43
CA GLN A 496 13.52 -18.81 10.90
C GLN A 496 12.68 -18.85 12.19
N GLU A 497 12.89 -17.89 13.09
CA GLU A 497 12.09 -17.76 14.31
C GLU A 497 10.67 -17.29 13.96
N GLY A 498 9.67 -18.04 14.42
CA GLY A 498 8.27 -17.73 14.13
C GLY A 498 7.82 -18.15 12.73
N PHE A 499 8.65 -18.87 11.97
CA PHE A 499 8.21 -19.58 10.78
C PHE A 499 7.51 -20.89 11.18
N ARG A 500 6.29 -21.08 10.69
CA ARG A 500 5.53 -22.32 10.77
C ARG A 500 4.91 -22.62 9.43
N LEU A 501 5.04 -23.88 9.04
CA LEU A 501 4.40 -24.44 7.87
C LEU A 501 3.81 -25.78 8.29
N GLU A 502 2.56 -25.96 7.94
CA GLU A 502 1.80 -27.19 8.06
C GLU A 502 1.38 -27.63 6.65
N LEU A 503 1.51 -28.92 6.39
CA LEU A 503 0.94 -29.55 5.21
C LEU A 503 -0.31 -30.29 5.64
N LEU A 504 -1.43 -29.96 5.02
CA LEU A 504 -2.76 -30.48 5.32
C LEU A 504 -3.35 -31.13 4.07
N TYR A 505 -4.26 -32.08 4.26
CA TYR A 505 -5.04 -32.70 3.20
C TYR A 505 -6.54 -32.49 3.47
N ALA A 506 -7.22 -31.86 2.53
CA ALA A 506 -8.65 -31.60 2.59
C ALA A 506 -9.44 -32.91 2.45
N ASN A 507 -9.99 -33.37 3.57
CA ASN A 507 -10.76 -34.61 3.62
C ASN A 507 -12.27 -34.32 3.43
N ASP A 508 -12.82 -34.73 2.29
CA ASP A 508 -14.23 -34.54 1.93
C ASP A 508 -15.21 -35.18 2.93
N ASP A 509 -14.83 -36.28 3.58
CA ASP A 509 -15.70 -37.02 4.50
C ASP A 509 -15.92 -36.27 5.82
N THR A 510 -14.86 -35.60 6.30
CA THR A 510 -14.88 -34.88 7.58
C THR A 510 -15.14 -33.38 7.39
N GLY A 511 -14.89 -32.85 6.19
CA GLY A 511 -14.96 -31.43 5.87
C GLY A 511 -13.88 -30.57 6.55
N VAL A 512 -12.88 -31.19 7.18
CA VAL A 512 -11.80 -30.52 7.90
C VAL A 512 -10.46 -31.00 7.32
N PRO A 513 -9.54 -30.08 6.96
CA PRO A 513 -8.18 -30.45 6.57
C PRO A 513 -7.42 -31.14 7.71
N LEU A 514 -6.77 -32.26 7.40
CA LEU A 514 -6.04 -33.07 8.37
C LEU A 514 -4.53 -33.08 8.05
N ASN A 515 -3.70 -33.16 9.08
CA ASN A 515 -2.24 -33.26 8.95
C ASN A 515 -1.73 -34.71 8.80
N THR A 516 -2.62 -35.67 8.60
CA THR A 516 -2.32 -37.09 8.31
C THR A 516 -3.31 -37.63 7.28
N LEU A 517 -2.94 -38.71 6.59
CA LEU A 517 -3.87 -39.46 5.72
C LEU A 517 -4.63 -40.51 6.55
N GLN A 518 -5.56 -40.06 7.40
CA GLN A 518 -6.23 -40.91 8.40
C GLN A 518 -6.98 -42.11 7.80
N ASN A 519 -7.50 -41.97 6.58
CA ASN A 519 -8.26 -43.02 5.88
C ASN A 519 -7.40 -43.86 4.94
N ALA A 520 -6.06 -43.71 4.95
CA ALA A 520 -5.17 -44.50 4.10
C ALA A 520 -5.14 -45.97 4.58
N GLU A 521 -5.22 -46.91 3.63
CA GLU A 521 -5.16 -48.34 3.89
C GLU A 521 -3.72 -48.88 3.92
N THR A 522 -2.77 -48.14 3.33
CA THR A 522 -1.35 -48.50 3.35
C THR A 522 -0.80 -48.55 4.78
N PRO A 523 -0.21 -49.68 5.23
CA PRO A 523 0.27 -49.83 6.59
C PRO A 523 1.31 -48.76 7.00
N GLY A 524 1.07 -48.09 8.14
CA GLY A 524 1.99 -47.10 8.71
C GLY A 524 1.91 -45.70 8.08
N VAL A 525 1.05 -45.47 7.08
CA VAL A 525 0.83 -44.14 6.48
C VAL A 525 -0.06 -43.26 7.35
N ALA A 526 -1.17 -43.82 7.85
CA ALA A 526 -2.13 -43.08 8.69
C ALA A 526 -1.54 -42.60 10.04
N GLU A 527 -0.43 -43.20 10.49
CA GLU A 527 0.25 -42.89 11.75
C GLU A 527 1.30 -41.76 11.61
N LYS A 528 1.64 -41.35 10.38
CA LYS A 528 2.65 -40.32 10.09
C LYS A 528 2.02 -38.98 9.75
N THR A 529 2.64 -37.90 10.19
CA THR A 529 2.31 -36.54 9.74
C THR A 529 2.66 -36.37 8.26
N LEU A 530 1.91 -35.53 7.55
CA LEU A 530 2.21 -35.19 6.16
C LEU A 530 3.61 -34.57 6.05
N LEU A 531 4.01 -33.71 6.98
CA LEU A 531 5.38 -33.15 6.98
C LEU A 531 6.45 -34.25 7.00
N ASN A 532 6.32 -35.25 7.87
CA ASN A 532 7.26 -36.37 7.92
C ASN A 532 7.21 -37.24 6.65
N MET A 533 6.00 -37.48 6.14
CA MET A 533 5.76 -38.29 4.94
C MET A 533 6.40 -37.66 3.69
N PHE A 534 6.22 -36.35 3.51
CA PHE A 534 6.74 -35.56 2.39
C PHE A 534 8.21 -35.14 2.54
N TYR A 535 8.93 -35.72 3.51
CA TYR A 535 10.35 -35.44 3.73
C TYR A 535 10.64 -33.99 4.13
N LEU A 536 9.67 -33.32 4.77
CA LEU A 536 9.77 -31.93 5.23
C LEU A 536 10.07 -31.80 6.73
N ASP A 537 10.06 -32.91 7.48
CA ASP A 537 10.33 -32.97 8.92
C ASP A 537 11.19 -34.22 9.22
N ARG A 538 12.51 -33.98 9.25
CA ARG A 538 13.59 -34.96 9.46
C ARG A 538 14.61 -34.48 10.47
N LEU A 539 14.65 -33.18 10.76
CA LEU A 539 15.67 -32.57 11.58
C LEU A 539 15.07 -32.07 12.90
N ASP A 540 15.91 -31.96 13.92
CA ASP A 540 15.58 -31.17 15.11
C ASP A 540 15.83 -29.67 14.85
N TYR A 541 15.43 -28.83 15.80
CA TYR A 541 15.73 -27.39 15.77
C TYR A 541 17.22 -27.04 15.55
N ASN A 542 18.15 -27.91 15.94
CA ASN A 542 19.60 -27.73 15.75
C ASN A 542 20.11 -28.32 14.42
N GLN A 543 19.22 -28.72 13.52
CA GLN A 543 19.50 -29.33 12.22
C GLN A 543 20.19 -30.70 12.29
N ASN A 544 20.02 -31.44 13.40
CA ASN A 544 20.47 -32.82 13.52
C ASN A 544 19.35 -33.78 13.12
N LEU A 545 19.72 -34.89 12.49
CA LEU A 545 18.75 -35.93 12.10
C LEU A 545 18.04 -36.51 13.32
N LEU A 546 16.70 -36.48 13.30
CA LEU A 546 15.83 -37.07 14.32
C LEU A 546 14.86 -38.06 13.66
N ASP A 547 14.84 -39.30 14.14
CA ASP A 547 13.93 -40.31 13.60
C ASP A 547 12.47 -39.95 13.95
N GLY A 548 11.63 -39.85 12.91
CA GLY A 548 10.25 -39.37 13.03
C GLY A 548 10.06 -37.85 13.04
N GLY A 549 11.15 -37.06 13.03
CA GLY A 549 11.06 -35.60 13.03
C GLY A 549 10.68 -34.99 14.38
N ASP A 550 10.71 -33.65 14.48
CA ASP A 550 10.29 -32.91 15.69
C ASP A 550 8.86 -32.36 15.60
N GLY A 551 8.16 -32.64 14.49
CA GLY A 551 6.80 -32.20 14.22
C GLY A 551 6.72 -30.82 13.56
N TYR A 552 7.85 -30.16 13.29
CA TYR A 552 7.92 -28.87 12.61
C TYR A 552 8.59 -29.00 11.24
N PHE A 553 8.30 -28.05 10.36
CA PHE A 553 8.96 -27.97 9.07
C PHE A 553 10.46 -27.65 9.22
N ASP A 554 11.30 -28.43 8.53
CA ASP A 554 12.76 -28.26 8.49
C ASP A 554 13.15 -26.98 7.76
N PHE A 555 13.49 -25.92 8.50
CA PHE A 555 13.97 -24.66 7.92
C PHE A 555 15.46 -24.74 7.59
N VAL A 556 15.80 -25.21 6.39
CA VAL A 556 17.18 -25.28 5.88
C VAL A 556 17.39 -24.22 4.81
N THR A 557 18.15 -23.20 5.18
CA THR A 557 18.39 -22.03 4.31
C THR A 557 19.12 -22.44 3.02
N GLY A 558 18.56 -22.03 1.88
CA GLY A 558 19.11 -22.33 0.55
C GLY A 558 18.72 -23.70 0.00
N ILE A 559 18.00 -24.52 0.78
CA ILE A 559 17.49 -25.83 0.37
C ILE A 559 15.97 -25.82 0.47
N THR A 560 15.39 -25.90 1.67
CA THR A 560 13.94 -25.95 1.84
C THR A 560 13.30 -24.57 1.93
N VAL A 561 14.07 -23.55 2.35
CA VAL A 561 13.61 -22.15 2.40
C VAL A 561 14.64 -21.21 1.80
N PHE A 562 14.17 -20.20 1.07
CA PHE A 562 14.97 -19.11 0.51
C PHE A 562 14.52 -17.77 1.15
N PRO A 563 15.08 -17.40 2.32
CA PRO A 563 14.58 -16.29 3.12
C PRO A 563 14.52 -14.95 2.40
N ASP A 564 15.56 -14.63 1.61
CA ASP A 564 15.66 -13.36 0.87
C ASP A 564 14.62 -13.23 -0.24
N LYS A 565 14.09 -14.36 -0.71
CA LYS A 565 13.17 -14.45 -1.85
C LYS A 565 11.74 -14.79 -1.44
N GLY A 566 11.50 -15.13 -0.18
CA GLY A 566 10.18 -15.53 0.30
C GLY A 566 9.67 -16.84 -0.28
N MET A 567 10.55 -17.76 -0.68
CA MET A 567 10.16 -19.01 -1.34
C MET A 567 10.45 -20.22 -0.45
N ILE A 568 9.63 -21.25 -0.59
CA ILE A 568 9.85 -22.58 -0.02
C ILE A 568 10.00 -23.60 -1.14
N MET A 569 10.78 -24.64 -0.93
CA MET A 569 11.02 -25.72 -1.89
C MET A 569 10.89 -27.06 -1.19
N PHE A 570 10.12 -27.96 -1.81
CA PHE A 570 10.02 -29.34 -1.34
C PHE A 570 11.25 -30.11 -1.83
N PRO A 571 11.87 -30.96 -0.99
CA PRO A 571 13.10 -31.69 -1.32
C PRO A 571 12.86 -32.92 -2.23
N LYS A 572 11.75 -32.91 -2.98
CA LYS A 572 11.35 -33.92 -3.95
C LYS A 572 10.90 -33.25 -5.24
N VAL A 573 11.18 -33.85 -6.40
CA VAL A 573 10.77 -33.30 -7.71
C VAL A 573 9.25 -33.27 -7.82
N GLU A 574 8.60 -34.41 -7.53
CA GLU A 574 7.15 -34.58 -7.62
C GLU A 574 6.56 -35.04 -6.29
N PRO A 575 6.57 -34.19 -5.24
CA PRO A 575 6.13 -34.59 -3.91
C PRO A 575 4.73 -35.20 -3.90
N PHE A 576 3.77 -34.58 -4.59
CA PHE A 576 2.36 -34.99 -4.59
C PHE A 576 2.00 -36.02 -5.68
N GLY A 577 2.96 -36.39 -6.53
CA GLY A 577 2.79 -37.32 -7.65
C GLY A 577 3.63 -38.58 -7.44
N GLU A 578 4.68 -38.75 -8.25
CA GLU A 578 5.54 -39.95 -8.23
C GLU A 578 6.07 -40.31 -6.83
N TYR A 579 6.42 -39.32 -6.00
CA TYR A 579 6.96 -39.59 -4.67
C TYR A 579 5.94 -40.26 -3.74
N ILE A 580 4.70 -39.75 -3.69
CA ILE A 580 3.66 -40.31 -2.82
C ILE A 580 3.12 -41.63 -3.38
N ASP A 581 3.05 -41.78 -4.70
CA ASP A 581 2.68 -43.04 -5.37
C ASP A 581 3.60 -44.20 -4.95
N ASN A 582 4.91 -43.95 -4.89
CA ASN A 582 5.88 -44.94 -4.41
C ASN A 582 5.71 -45.33 -2.91
N ILE A 583 5.02 -44.52 -2.11
CA ILE A 583 4.73 -44.79 -0.70
C ILE A 583 3.41 -45.54 -0.54
N LEU A 584 2.39 -45.18 -1.33
CA LEU A 584 1.03 -45.70 -1.22
C LEU A 584 0.88 -47.01 -2.01
N THR A 585 0.87 -48.14 -1.29
CA THR A 585 0.80 -49.47 -1.93
C THR A 585 -0.62 -50.03 -2.05
N ALA A 586 -1.59 -49.45 -1.34
CA ALA A 586 -2.97 -49.91 -1.37
C ALA A 586 -3.75 -49.28 -2.54
N PRO A 587 -4.51 -50.06 -3.35
CA PRO A 587 -5.23 -49.52 -4.51
C PRO A 587 -6.26 -48.43 -4.20
N ASN A 588 -6.85 -48.43 -3.01
CA ASN A 588 -7.83 -47.43 -2.60
C ASN A 588 -7.20 -46.08 -2.22
N ASP A 589 -5.88 -46.03 -2.03
CA ASP A 589 -5.13 -44.81 -1.67
C ASP A 589 -4.82 -43.92 -2.89
N ASP A 590 -5.17 -44.36 -4.11
CA ASP A 590 -4.98 -43.60 -5.37
C ASP A 590 -5.64 -42.20 -5.34
N VAL A 591 -6.66 -42.02 -4.49
CA VAL A 591 -7.31 -40.73 -4.26
C VAL A 591 -6.38 -39.64 -3.71
N TYR A 592 -5.27 -40.02 -3.07
CA TYR A 592 -4.28 -39.10 -2.52
C TYR A 592 -3.18 -38.73 -3.53
N ILE A 593 -3.12 -39.40 -4.69
CA ILE A 593 -2.08 -39.22 -5.70
C ILE A 593 -2.53 -38.14 -6.69
N PHE A 594 -1.65 -37.14 -6.90
CA PHE A 594 -1.93 -35.99 -7.75
C PHE A 594 -0.93 -35.86 -8.90
N ASN A 595 -0.86 -36.88 -9.75
CA ASN A 595 0.02 -36.90 -10.93
C ASN A 595 -0.35 -35.83 -11.96
N GLU A 596 -1.64 -35.50 -12.09
CA GLU A 596 -2.10 -34.51 -13.07
C GLU A 596 -1.51 -33.11 -12.83
N LEU A 597 -1.09 -32.81 -11.61
CA LEU A 597 -0.34 -31.60 -11.26
C LEU A 597 0.96 -31.45 -12.09
N TYR A 598 1.60 -32.59 -12.37
CA TYR A 598 2.88 -32.66 -13.08
C TYR A 598 2.71 -32.93 -14.58
N GLU A 599 1.63 -33.60 -14.99
CA GLU A 599 1.35 -33.95 -16.39
C GLU A 599 0.69 -32.82 -17.20
N TYR A 600 -0.06 -31.92 -16.56
CA TYR A 600 -0.82 -30.87 -17.24
C TYR A 600 -0.38 -29.46 -16.85
N THR A 601 -0.83 -28.46 -17.61
CA THR A 601 -0.56 -27.06 -17.29
C THR A 601 -1.26 -26.64 -16.01
N GLN A 602 -0.66 -25.70 -15.26
CA GLN A 602 -1.24 -25.20 -14.00
C GLN A 602 -2.70 -24.74 -14.15
N THR A 603 -3.00 -24.06 -15.25
CA THR A 603 -4.37 -23.57 -15.55
C THR A 603 -5.35 -24.72 -15.77
N GLU A 604 -4.94 -25.76 -16.50
CA GLU A 604 -5.78 -26.94 -16.73
C GLU A 604 -6.02 -27.72 -15.44
N VAL A 605 -4.98 -27.89 -14.61
CA VAL A 605 -5.08 -28.52 -13.29
C VAL A 605 -6.09 -27.79 -12.41
N LYS A 606 -5.98 -26.47 -12.31
CA LYS A 606 -6.89 -25.63 -11.50
C LYS A 606 -8.33 -25.63 -11.99
N ASN A 607 -8.59 -25.90 -13.27
CA ASN A 607 -9.93 -25.85 -13.84
C ASN A 607 -10.59 -27.24 -13.93
N THR A 608 -9.84 -28.26 -14.32
CA THR A 608 -10.35 -29.60 -14.64
C THR A 608 -10.17 -30.58 -13.49
N TYR A 609 -9.11 -30.44 -12.69
CA TYR A 609 -8.69 -31.43 -11.67
C TYR A 609 -8.82 -30.90 -10.23
N GLN A 610 -9.79 -30.00 -9.99
CA GLN A 610 -10.04 -29.40 -8.66
C GLN A 610 -10.33 -30.44 -7.57
N ASN A 611 -10.88 -31.59 -7.93
CA ASN A 611 -11.18 -32.69 -7.03
C ASN A 611 -9.94 -33.40 -6.48
N LYS A 612 -8.77 -33.25 -7.12
CA LYS A 612 -7.48 -33.79 -6.67
C LYS A 612 -6.59 -32.74 -6.00
N ASP A 613 -6.83 -31.44 -6.24
CA ASP A 613 -6.10 -30.33 -5.61
C ASP A 613 -6.53 -30.09 -4.16
N LYS A 614 -6.22 -31.08 -3.31
CA LYS A 614 -6.65 -31.20 -1.91
C LYS A 614 -5.54 -30.98 -0.89
N TYR A 615 -4.29 -30.92 -1.34
CA TYR A 615 -3.18 -30.58 -0.46
C TYR A 615 -3.13 -29.08 -0.23
N GLU A 616 -3.14 -28.68 1.04
CA GLU A 616 -3.10 -27.30 1.48
C GLU A 616 -1.80 -27.07 2.28
N ILE A 617 -0.99 -26.12 1.83
CA ILE A 617 0.22 -25.65 2.49
C ILE A 617 -0.18 -24.39 3.25
N LYS A 618 -0.33 -24.50 4.58
CA LYS A 618 -0.72 -23.39 5.44
C LYS A 618 0.36 -23.07 6.44
N GLY A 619 0.36 -21.86 6.93
CA GLY A 619 1.31 -21.50 7.96
C GLY A 619 1.33 -20.03 8.22
N TYR A 620 2.38 -19.63 8.92
CA TYR A 620 2.65 -18.22 9.16
C TYR A 620 4.14 -17.97 9.25
N PHE A 621 4.54 -16.75 8.94
CA PHE A 621 5.93 -16.32 9.04
C PHE A 621 6.02 -14.93 9.66
N LYS A 622 7.25 -14.59 10.08
CA LYS A 622 7.64 -13.25 10.48
C LYS A 622 8.57 -12.68 9.43
N SER A 623 8.30 -11.46 8.98
CA SER A 623 9.20 -10.65 8.16
C SER A 623 10.08 -9.76 9.05
N ASP A 624 11.28 -9.39 8.58
CA ASP A 624 12.19 -8.53 9.34
C ASP A 624 11.56 -7.13 9.57
N GLY A 625 11.12 -6.90 10.80
CA GLY A 625 10.49 -5.68 11.27
C GLY A 625 11.45 -4.75 11.98
N SER A 626 12.66 -4.51 11.44
CA SER A 626 13.74 -3.70 12.08
C SER A 626 13.36 -2.32 12.64
N GLN A 627 12.14 -1.81 12.39
CA GLN A 627 11.60 -0.55 12.92
C GLN A 627 10.26 -0.71 13.68
N GLY A 628 9.92 -1.91 14.13
CA GLY A 628 8.68 -2.23 14.85
C GLY A 628 7.54 -2.69 13.94
N ILE A 629 6.40 -2.99 14.57
CA ILE A 629 5.17 -3.54 13.97
C ILE A 629 4.62 -2.55 12.93
N ALA A 630 4.62 -2.92 11.65
CA ALA A 630 4.03 -2.11 10.60
C ALA A 630 2.50 -2.22 10.63
N LEU A 631 1.81 -1.09 10.63
CA LEU A 631 0.35 -1.05 10.69
C LEU A 631 -0.29 -1.15 9.30
N GLY A 632 0.52 -1.04 8.23
CA GLY A 632 0.06 -1.01 6.85
C GLY A 632 -0.90 0.15 6.58
N ALA A 633 -0.71 1.27 7.29
CA ALA A 633 -1.47 2.51 7.17
C ALA A 633 -0.50 3.69 7.32
N PHE A 634 -0.69 4.76 6.57
CA PHE A 634 0.16 5.95 6.62
C PHE A 634 -0.64 7.14 7.13
N ASN A 635 0.03 8.11 7.78
CA ASN A 635 -0.60 9.32 8.32
C ASN A 635 -1.81 9.02 9.22
N ILE A 636 -1.60 8.12 10.18
CA ILE A 636 -2.61 7.69 11.14
C ILE A 636 -2.91 8.85 12.10
N PRO A 637 -4.19 9.17 12.38
CA PRO A 637 -4.54 10.19 13.37
C PRO A 637 -3.91 9.91 14.75
N PRO A 638 -3.23 10.88 15.39
CA PRO A 638 -2.68 10.71 16.73
C PRO A 638 -3.74 10.25 17.74
N GLY A 639 -3.41 9.25 18.57
CA GLY A 639 -4.31 8.67 19.57
C GLY A 639 -5.39 7.72 19.02
N SER A 640 -5.43 7.43 17.72
CA SER A 640 -6.34 6.41 17.17
C SER A 640 -5.82 4.98 17.33
N VAL A 641 -4.53 4.81 17.67
CA VAL A 641 -3.89 3.52 17.87
C VAL A 641 -4.15 3.04 19.30
N THR A 642 -4.72 1.87 19.45
CA THR A 642 -4.90 1.17 20.72
C THR A 642 -4.16 -0.16 20.63
N VAL A 643 -3.17 -0.34 21.51
CA VAL A 643 -2.41 -1.58 21.60
C VAL A 643 -2.87 -2.36 22.83
N SER A 644 -3.12 -3.66 22.68
CA SER A 644 -3.43 -4.56 23.78
C SER A 644 -2.56 -5.81 23.72
N SER A 645 -2.30 -6.42 24.87
CA SER A 645 -1.63 -7.72 24.96
C SER A 645 -2.24 -8.54 26.09
N GLY A 646 -2.63 -9.79 25.80
CA GLY A 646 -3.27 -10.67 26.79
C GLY A 646 -4.54 -10.07 27.42
N GLY A 647 -5.28 -9.24 26.68
CA GLY A 647 -6.46 -8.53 27.17
C GLY A 647 -6.18 -7.25 27.98
N ARG A 648 -4.91 -6.92 28.26
CA ARG A 648 -4.51 -5.65 28.89
C ARG A 648 -4.22 -4.61 27.82
N VAL A 649 -4.94 -3.48 27.83
CA VAL A 649 -4.59 -2.31 27.01
C VAL A 649 -3.28 -1.71 27.52
N LEU A 650 -2.33 -1.52 26.62
CA LEU A 650 -1.01 -0.96 26.89
C LEU A 650 -1.06 0.57 26.88
N VAL A 651 -0.10 1.22 27.53
CA VAL A 651 -0.02 2.69 27.61
C VAL A 651 1.03 3.24 26.65
N GLU A 652 0.63 4.14 25.75
CA GLU A 652 1.55 4.84 24.84
C GLU A 652 2.55 5.70 25.63
N GLY A 653 3.83 5.68 25.22
CA GLY A 653 4.95 6.37 25.89
C GLY A 653 5.57 5.60 27.06
N VAL A 654 4.89 4.56 27.58
CA VAL A 654 5.40 3.70 28.66
C VAL A 654 5.65 2.29 28.15
N ASP A 655 4.65 1.68 27.51
CA ASP A 655 4.73 0.30 27.02
C ASP A 655 5.14 0.23 25.54
N TYR A 656 4.70 1.20 24.73
CA TYR A 656 4.98 1.30 23.30
C TYR A 656 5.06 2.75 22.84
N VAL A 657 5.62 2.99 21.66
CA VAL A 657 5.60 4.28 20.95
C VAL A 657 5.08 4.08 19.54
N VAL A 658 4.34 5.07 19.03
CA VAL A 658 3.75 5.04 17.69
C VAL A 658 4.42 6.09 16.81
N ASN A 659 4.89 5.70 15.64
CA ASN A 659 5.19 6.62 14.57
C ASN A 659 3.96 6.75 13.67
N TYR A 660 3.18 7.80 13.90
CA TYR A 660 1.92 8.07 13.19
C TYR A 660 2.09 8.40 11.70
N GLN A 661 3.28 8.89 11.28
CA GLN A 661 3.54 9.25 9.88
C GLN A 661 3.71 8.01 9.01
N ILE A 662 4.61 7.11 9.41
CA ILE A 662 4.90 5.86 8.68
C ILE A 662 4.04 4.67 9.15
N GLY A 663 3.20 4.87 10.17
CA GLY A 663 2.33 3.86 10.77
C GLY A 663 3.08 2.66 11.31
N ARG A 664 3.99 2.89 12.27
CA ARG A 664 4.70 1.81 12.96
C ARG A 664 4.54 1.91 14.47
N VAL A 665 4.41 0.76 15.14
CA VAL A 665 4.39 0.64 16.59
C VAL A 665 5.63 -0.08 17.07
N LYS A 666 6.40 0.58 17.92
CA LYS A 666 7.55 -0.02 18.58
C LYS A 666 7.22 -0.29 20.04
N ILE A 667 7.31 -1.54 20.45
CA ILE A 667 7.18 -1.93 21.86
C ILE A 667 8.47 -1.53 22.56
N ILE A 668 8.36 -0.81 23.68
CA ILE A 668 9.52 -0.34 24.46
C ILE A 668 9.62 -1.04 25.82
N ASN A 669 8.56 -1.74 26.26
CA ASN A 669 8.56 -2.52 27.50
C ASN A 669 9.29 -3.86 27.29
N PRO A 670 10.48 -4.08 27.91
CA PRO A 670 11.28 -5.27 27.68
C PRO A 670 10.60 -6.56 28.14
N SER A 671 9.69 -6.48 29.13
CA SER A 671 8.93 -7.64 29.61
C SER A 671 7.85 -8.10 28.63
N LEU A 672 7.34 -7.21 27.78
CA LEU A 672 6.39 -7.56 26.72
C LEU A 672 7.13 -8.08 25.49
N GLU A 673 8.28 -7.49 25.18
CA GLU A 673 9.14 -7.94 24.07
C GLU A 673 9.68 -9.36 24.31
N SER A 674 10.15 -9.65 25.52
CA SER A 674 10.70 -10.97 25.89
C SER A 674 9.65 -12.06 26.13
N SER A 675 8.38 -11.70 26.34
CA SER A 675 7.34 -12.69 26.67
C SER A 675 6.71 -13.36 25.44
N ASN A 676 7.01 -12.89 24.21
CA ASN A 676 6.40 -13.36 22.96
C ASN A 676 4.86 -13.37 22.99
N ALA A 677 4.25 -12.60 23.90
CA ALA A 677 2.80 -12.50 24.00
C ALA A 677 2.22 -11.85 22.73
N PRO A 678 1.06 -12.31 22.22
CA PRO A 678 0.38 -11.63 21.13
C PRO A 678 0.03 -10.20 21.53
N ILE A 679 0.36 -9.28 20.63
CA ILE A 679 0.11 -7.86 20.72
C ILE A 679 -0.87 -7.54 19.60
N GLU A 680 -2.09 -7.18 19.98
CA GLU A 680 -3.08 -6.70 19.03
C GLU A 680 -2.99 -5.18 18.97
N VAL A 681 -2.83 -4.64 17.75
CA VAL A 681 -2.84 -3.22 17.47
C VAL A 681 -4.06 -2.88 16.64
N SER A 682 -5.05 -2.26 17.29
CA SER A 682 -6.18 -1.63 16.63
C SER A 682 -5.84 -0.19 16.26
N LEU A 683 -6.25 0.29 15.08
CA LEU A 683 -6.11 1.68 14.66
C LEU A 683 -7.32 2.15 13.84
N GLU A 684 -7.58 3.45 13.85
CA GLU A 684 -8.40 4.07 12.80
C GLU A 684 -7.50 4.65 11.72
N GLN A 685 -7.65 4.18 10.48
CA GLN A 685 -7.00 4.76 9.31
C GLN A 685 -8.01 5.61 8.54
N ASN A 686 -7.55 6.70 7.94
CA ASN A 686 -8.38 7.45 7.02
C ASN A 686 -8.53 6.66 5.70
N ALA A 687 -9.70 6.73 5.06
CA ALA A 687 -9.95 5.99 3.82
C ALA A 687 -9.03 6.49 2.69
N ILE A 688 -8.18 5.60 2.14
CA ILE A 688 -7.16 5.93 1.15
C ILE A 688 -7.73 5.94 -0.28
N PHE A 689 -8.82 5.21 -0.59
CA PHE A 689 -9.45 5.22 -1.93
C PHE A 689 -10.87 4.60 -1.94
N SER A 690 -11.77 5.15 -2.77
CA SER A 690 -13.13 4.65 -3.13
C SER A 690 -13.86 3.75 -2.12
N GLN A 691 -14.03 4.21 -0.89
CA GLN A 691 -14.77 3.46 0.12
C GLN A 691 -16.27 3.79 0.10
N GLN A 692 -17.08 2.77 0.37
CA GLN A 692 -18.53 2.92 0.57
C GLN A 692 -18.81 4.04 1.58
N ARG A 693 -19.80 4.89 1.28
CA ARG A 693 -20.11 6.04 2.14
C ARG A 693 -20.68 5.56 3.48
N ARG A 694 -20.04 5.93 4.58
CA ARG A 694 -20.47 5.57 5.94
C ARG A 694 -21.23 6.72 6.61
N SER A 695 -22.47 6.47 6.99
CA SER A 695 -23.26 7.40 7.81
C SER A 695 -23.19 6.98 9.27
N PHE A 696 -22.84 7.93 10.13
CA PHE A 696 -22.69 7.78 11.56
C PHE A 696 -23.73 8.64 12.28
N PHE A 697 -24.46 8.02 13.19
CA PHE A 697 -25.33 8.71 14.14
C PHE A 697 -25.04 8.20 15.54
N GLY A 698 -24.69 9.09 16.46
CA GLY A 698 -24.41 8.75 17.85
C GLY A 698 -25.15 9.67 18.80
N ILE A 699 -25.62 9.11 19.91
CA ILE A 699 -26.12 9.83 21.08
C ILE A 699 -25.44 9.22 22.31
N ASP A 700 -24.87 10.06 23.16
CA ASP A 700 -24.30 9.66 24.44
C ASP A 700 -24.90 10.55 25.55
N VAL A 701 -25.51 9.92 26.54
CA VAL A 701 -26.15 10.61 27.67
C VAL A 701 -25.43 10.20 28.94
N GLU A 702 -24.80 11.16 29.60
CA GLU A 702 -24.09 10.98 30.86
C GLU A 702 -24.83 11.71 31.98
N HIS A 703 -24.99 11.08 33.13
CA HIS A 703 -25.49 11.71 34.35
C HIS A 703 -24.51 11.53 35.51
N LYS A 704 -24.11 12.65 36.12
CA LYS A 704 -23.30 12.66 37.33
C LYS A 704 -24.20 12.65 38.57
N PHE A 705 -24.36 11.49 39.20
CA PHE A 705 -25.16 11.36 40.42
C PHE A 705 -24.46 11.99 41.63
N SER A 706 -23.13 11.91 41.67
CA SER A 706 -22.26 12.58 42.64
C SER A 706 -20.90 12.91 42.00
N ASP A 707 -20.00 13.52 42.76
CA ASP A 707 -18.64 13.81 42.28
C ASP A 707 -17.79 12.53 42.10
N HIS A 708 -18.30 11.40 42.60
CA HIS A 708 -17.67 10.09 42.55
C HIS A 708 -18.41 9.08 41.68
N LEU A 709 -19.71 9.26 41.42
CA LEU A 709 -20.55 8.30 40.69
C LEU A 709 -21.13 8.92 39.42
N VAL A 710 -20.80 8.31 38.29
CA VAL A 710 -21.28 8.68 36.96
C VAL A 710 -21.90 7.45 36.30
N ALA A 711 -23.04 7.60 35.64
CA ALA A 711 -23.54 6.58 34.74
C ALA A 711 -23.98 7.20 33.41
N GLY A 712 -23.95 6.42 32.35
CA GLY A 712 -24.35 6.86 31.03
C GLY A 712 -25.00 5.75 30.20
N VAL A 713 -25.71 6.20 29.18
CA VAL A 713 -26.27 5.36 28.12
C VAL A 713 -25.82 5.90 26.78
N SER A 714 -25.46 5.01 25.87
CA SER A 714 -25.01 5.38 24.54
C SER A 714 -25.84 4.65 23.49
N TYR A 715 -26.14 5.32 22.38
CA TYR A 715 -26.76 4.74 21.20
C TYR A 715 -25.95 5.14 19.98
N LEU A 716 -25.60 4.17 19.15
CA LEU A 716 -24.83 4.40 17.94
C LEU A 716 -25.46 3.64 16.78
N ARG A 717 -25.60 4.30 15.64
CA ARG A 717 -26.01 3.71 14.38
C ARG A 717 -24.96 4.00 13.32
N LEU A 718 -24.41 2.93 12.77
CA LEU A 718 -23.46 2.96 11.66
C LEU A 718 -24.10 2.29 10.45
N SER A 719 -24.18 3.02 9.33
CA SER A 719 -24.77 2.51 8.09
C SER A 719 -23.82 2.75 6.93
N GLU A 720 -23.46 1.70 6.21
CA GLU A 720 -22.70 1.77 4.97
C GLU A 720 -23.67 1.84 3.78
N GLN A 721 -23.31 2.62 2.77
CA GLN A 721 -24.04 2.71 1.53
C GLN A 721 -23.21 2.06 0.42
N PRO A 722 -23.71 0.98 -0.20
CA PRO A 722 -23.00 0.34 -1.30
C PRO A 722 -23.02 1.24 -2.55
N PHE A 723 -22.05 1.05 -3.43
CA PHE A 723 -21.99 1.76 -4.72
C PHE A 723 -23.07 1.28 -5.69
N THR A 724 -23.33 -0.04 -5.67
CA THR A 724 -24.27 -0.76 -6.51
C THR A 724 -25.19 -1.61 -5.65
N ASN A 725 -26.39 -1.94 -6.15
CA ASN A 725 -27.30 -2.84 -5.44
C ASN A 725 -26.84 -4.31 -5.53
N LYS A 726 -26.00 -4.63 -6.54
CA LYS A 726 -25.27 -5.89 -6.60
C LYS A 726 -24.02 -5.76 -5.75
N VAL A 727 -23.92 -6.54 -4.68
CA VAL A 727 -22.75 -6.56 -3.81
C VAL A 727 -22.21 -7.97 -3.76
N TYR A 728 -20.89 -8.10 -3.93
CA TYR A 728 -20.19 -9.39 -3.88
C TYR A 728 -19.98 -9.85 -2.44
N TYR A 729 -19.79 -11.17 -2.30
CA TYR A 729 -19.43 -11.78 -1.03
C TYR A 729 -18.14 -11.17 -0.45
N GLY A 730 -18.16 -10.81 0.83
CA GLY A 730 -17.07 -10.15 1.53
C GLY A 730 -17.06 -8.62 1.42
N GLN A 731 -17.94 -8.02 0.60
CA GLN A 731 -18.09 -6.57 0.45
C GLN A 731 -19.45 -6.05 0.94
N GLU A 732 -20.16 -6.86 1.73
CA GLU A 732 -21.51 -6.56 2.20
C GLU A 732 -21.53 -5.30 3.08
N PRO A 733 -22.34 -4.28 2.74
CA PRO A 733 -22.47 -3.10 3.58
C PRO A 733 -23.22 -3.43 4.87
N ILE A 734 -22.77 -2.85 5.98
CA ILE A 734 -23.40 -3.05 7.30
C ILE A 734 -24.41 -1.96 7.64
N GLN A 735 -25.39 -2.29 8.47
CA GLN A 735 -26.29 -1.34 9.14
C GLN A 735 -26.48 -1.73 10.61
N ASN A 736 -25.52 -1.35 11.44
CA ASN A 736 -25.44 -1.77 12.83
C ASN A 736 -26.04 -0.73 13.77
N ASN A 737 -26.78 -1.20 14.77
CA ASN A 737 -27.27 -0.39 15.89
C ASN A 737 -26.66 -0.92 17.20
N ILE A 738 -25.97 -0.08 17.95
CA ILE A 738 -25.30 -0.43 19.20
C ILE A 738 -25.95 0.35 20.34
N PHE A 739 -26.27 -0.35 21.42
CA PHE A 739 -26.78 0.21 22.66
C PHE A 739 -25.77 -0.04 23.77
N GLY A 740 -25.43 0.99 24.52
CA GLY A 740 -24.44 0.94 25.59
C GLY A 740 -24.99 1.41 26.91
N PHE A 741 -24.48 0.83 27.99
CA PHE A 741 -24.61 1.34 29.35
C PHE A 741 -23.22 1.36 29.99
N ASN A 742 -22.88 2.43 30.69
CA ASN A 742 -21.64 2.52 31.45
C ASN A 742 -21.90 3.10 32.84
N ALA A 743 -21.17 2.62 33.83
CA ALA A 743 -21.17 3.15 35.19
C ALA A 743 -19.74 3.21 35.71
N GLY A 744 -19.38 4.34 36.33
CA GLY A 744 -18.07 4.58 36.92
C GLY A 744 -18.21 5.12 38.33
N TYR A 745 -17.52 4.50 39.27
CA TYR A 745 -17.34 4.98 40.63
C TYR A 745 -15.85 5.23 40.90
N ASN A 746 -15.47 6.43 41.32
CA ASN A 746 -14.08 6.76 41.65
C ASN A 746 -14.00 7.57 42.95
N ASN A 747 -13.23 7.09 43.92
CA ASN A 747 -13.03 7.76 45.20
C ASN A 747 -11.61 7.54 45.75
N SER A 748 -11.12 8.47 46.56
CA SER A 748 -9.89 8.28 47.31
C SER A 748 -10.08 7.19 48.37
N ALA A 749 -9.06 6.36 48.56
CA ALA A 749 -9.03 5.28 49.55
C ALA A 749 -7.82 5.45 50.49
N PRO A 750 -7.83 6.45 51.39
CA PRO A 750 -6.69 6.73 52.28
C PRO A 750 -6.31 5.54 53.19
N PHE A 751 -7.25 4.61 53.42
CA PHE A 751 -6.98 3.39 54.17
C PHE A 751 -5.98 2.47 53.44
N LEU A 752 -6.01 2.42 52.10
CA LEU A 752 -5.05 1.64 51.31
C LEU A 752 -3.67 2.28 51.35
N THR A 753 -3.59 3.61 51.33
CA THR A 753 -2.32 4.34 51.52
C THR A 753 -1.70 3.99 52.87
N LYS A 754 -2.51 4.01 53.93
CA LYS A 754 -2.08 3.64 55.29
C LYS A 754 -1.65 2.17 55.39
N LEU A 755 -2.39 1.26 54.74
CA LEU A 755 -2.07 -0.16 54.72
C LEU A 755 -0.76 -0.43 53.97
N ALA A 756 -0.56 0.21 52.81
CA ALA A 756 0.69 0.12 52.05
C ALA A 756 1.91 0.60 52.85
N ASN A 757 1.78 1.75 53.53
CA ASN A 757 2.81 2.30 54.43
C ASN A 757 3.12 1.36 55.60
N SER A 758 2.12 0.63 56.12
CA SER A 758 2.31 -0.32 57.22
C SER A 758 3.09 -1.58 56.82
N ILE A 759 3.01 -1.99 55.55
CA ILE A 759 3.63 -3.22 55.04
C ILE A 759 5.04 -2.97 54.50
N THR A 760 5.29 -1.81 53.90
CA THR A 760 6.55 -1.53 53.20
C THR A 760 7.62 -0.84 54.07
N PHE A 761 7.32 -0.53 55.33
CA PHE A 761 8.15 0.28 56.25
C PHE A 761 8.55 1.66 55.70
N GLY A 762 7.99 2.09 54.56
CA GLY A 762 8.19 3.41 53.94
C GLY A 762 7.03 4.36 54.27
N GLN A 763 7.27 5.66 54.10
CA GLN A 763 6.24 6.71 54.21
C GLN A 763 6.00 7.30 52.82
N THR A 764 4.93 6.85 52.15
CA THR A 764 4.43 7.53 50.95
C THR A 764 3.17 8.32 51.28
N ASP A 765 3.15 9.59 50.86
CA ASP A 765 2.00 10.49 50.96
C ASP A 765 1.17 10.51 49.65
N ALA A 766 1.53 9.68 48.68
CA ALA A 766 0.78 9.55 47.43
C ALA A 766 -0.62 8.98 47.69
N GLU A 767 -1.66 9.71 47.31
CA GLU A 767 -3.05 9.29 47.51
C GLU A 767 -3.35 7.99 46.77
N SER A 768 -3.94 7.01 47.47
CA SER A 768 -4.46 5.81 46.84
C SER A 768 -5.89 6.07 46.33
N ASN A 769 -6.16 5.69 45.09
CA ASN A 769 -7.47 5.81 44.46
C ASN A 769 -8.12 4.44 44.28
N PHE A 770 -9.43 4.36 44.48
CA PHE A 770 -10.24 3.19 44.20
C PHE A 770 -11.28 3.55 43.13
N SER A 771 -11.17 2.91 41.98
CA SER A 771 -12.07 3.10 40.86
C SER A 771 -12.67 1.78 40.39
N VAL A 772 -13.99 1.76 40.20
CA VAL A 772 -14.73 0.64 39.60
C VAL A 772 -15.43 1.17 38.36
N LYS A 773 -15.21 0.51 37.22
CA LYS A 773 -15.90 0.79 35.96
C LYS A 773 -16.61 -0.46 35.49
N GLY A 774 -17.87 -0.31 35.07
CA GLY A 774 -18.65 -1.35 34.42
C GLY A 774 -19.22 -0.83 33.12
N ASP A 775 -18.96 -1.54 32.03
CA ASP A 775 -19.42 -1.22 30.69
C ASP A 775 -20.22 -2.42 30.13
N VAL A 776 -21.35 -2.16 29.49
CA VAL A 776 -22.16 -3.14 28.77
C VAL A 776 -22.48 -2.58 27.39
N ALA A 777 -22.42 -3.42 26.36
CA ALA A 777 -22.83 -3.06 25.01
C ALA A 777 -23.62 -4.20 24.36
N TYR A 778 -24.63 -3.84 23.57
CA TYR A 778 -25.46 -4.75 22.80
C TYR A 778 -25.53 -4.30 21.35
N LEU A 779 -25.12 -5.18 20.43
CA LEU A 779 -25.10 -4.95 18.99
C LEU A 779 -26.31 -5.63 18.34
N LEU A 780 -27.14 -4.85 17.65
CA LEU A 780 -28.13 -5.32 16.70
C LEU A 780 -27.55 -5.15 15.29
N PRO A 781 -27.02 -6.23 14.67
CA PRO A 781 -26.55 -6.17 13.30
C PRO A 781 -27.73 -6.05 12.33
N GLY A 782 -27.48 -5.45 11.17
CA GLY A 782 -28.48 -5.30 10.13
C GLY A 782 -27.83 -4.96 8.80
N THR A 783 -28.65 -4.90 7.76
CA THR A 783 -28.22 -4.63 6.39
C THR A 783 -29.00 -3.45 5.79
N PRO A 784 -28.37 -2.66 4.91
CA PRO A 784 -29.07 -1.59 4.19
C PRO A 784 -30.11 -2.15 3.22
N LYS A 785 -31.22 -1.43 3.06
CA LYS A 785 -32.28 -1.80 2.09
C LYS A 785 -31.84 -1.81 0.63
N ALA A 786 -30.68 -1.22 0.30
CA ALA A 786 -30.17 -1.14 -1.07
C ALA A 786 -29.77 -2.52 -1.63
N ILE A 787 -29.42 -3.48 -0.77
CA ILE A 787 -29.05 -4.85 -1.14
C ILE A 787 -30.18 -5.86 -0.88
N ASP A 788 -31.38 -5.37 -0.59
CA ASP A 788 -32.55 -6.21 -0.32
C ASP A 788 -33.14 -6.69 -1.66
N ILE A 789 -33.15 -8.01 -1.85
CA ILE A 789 -33.82 -8.69 -2.95
C ILE A 789 -34.91 -9.59 -2.35
N ASN A 790 -36.16 -9.30 -2.65
CA ASN A 790 -37.34 -10.05 -2.20
C ASN A 790 -37.51 -10.14 -0.66
N GLY A 791 -37.08 -9.12 0.09
CA GLY A 791 -37.22 -9.05 1.55
C GLY A 791 -36.06 -9.64 2.33
N SER A 792 -34.97 -10.00 1.65
CA SER A 792 -33.76 -10.57 2.22
C SER A 792 -32.53 -9.85 1.67
N ALA A 793 -31.53 -9.60 2.52
CA ALA A 793 -30.25 -9.12 2.06
C ALA A 793 -29.59 -10.17 1.17
N ALA A 794 -29.29 -9.80 -0.07
CA ALA A 794 -28.63 -10.67 -1.03
C ALA A 794 -27.17 -10.26 -1.18
N SER A 795 -26.31 -11.27 -1.26
CA SER A 795 -24.91 -11.16 -1.62
C SER A 795 -24.66 -12.07 -2.82
N TYR A 796 -23.91 -11.58 -3.80
CA TYR A 796 -23.59 -12.31 -5.02
C TYR A 796 -22.28 -13.06 -4.81
N ILE A 797 -22.34 -14.39 -4.88
CA ILE A 797 -21.13 -15.24 -4.94
C ILE A 797 -20.48 -15.06 -6.31
N ASP A 798 -21.28 -15.07 -7.37
CA ASP A 798 -20.90 -14.71 -8.73
C ASP A 798 -22.14 -14.12 -9.44
N ASP A 799 -21.94 -13.08 -10.24
CA ASP A 799 -22.98 -12.47 -11.07
C ASP A 799 -22.73 -12.66 -12.58
N PHE A 800 -21.70 -13.42 -12.94
CA PHE A 800 -21.25 -13.75 -14.29
C PHE A 800 -20.97 -12.54 -15.19
N GLU A 801 -20.90 -11.32 -14.65
CA GLU A 801 -20.65 -10.12 -15.43
C GLU A 801 -19.20 -10.09 -15.94
N GLY A 802 -18.26 -10.64 -15.17
CA GLY A 802 -16.85 -10.83 -15.54
C GLY A 802 -16.55 -12.11 -16.32
N SER A 803 -17.55 -12.92 -16.69
CA SER A 803 -17.34 -14.20 -17.38
C SER A 803 -16.82 -14.07 -18.81
N GLN A 804 -16.90 -12.86 -19.39
CA GLN A 804 -16.47 -12.58 -20.76
C GLN A 804 -15.47 -11.44 -20.76
N MET A 805 -14.27 -11.71 -21.28
CA MET A 805 -13.28 -10.68 -21.56
C MET A 805 -13.19 -10.48 -23.08
N PRO A 806 -13.74 -9.38 -23.63
CA PRO A 806 -13.69 -9.14 -25.06
C PRO A 806 -12.26 -8.80 -25.50
N ILE A 807 -11.68 -9.62 -26.39
CA ILE A 807 -10.42 -9.31 -27.07
C ILE A 807 -10.76 -8.59 -28.36
N ASP A 808 -10.40 -7.30 -28.47
CA ASP A 808 -10.68 -6.53 -29.67
C ASP A 808 -9.63 -6.80 -30.77
N LEU A 809 -10.07 -7.33 -31.91
CA LEU A 809 -9.25 -7.58 -33.09
C LEU A 809 -9.49 -6.54 -34.21
N LYS A 810 -10.25 -5.48 -33.95
CA LYS A 810 -10.62 -4.47 -34.97
C LYS A 810 -9.48 -3.52 -35.34
N ASN A 811 -8.37 -3.52 -34.61
CA ASN A 811 -7.25 -2.63 -34.90
C ASN A 811 -6.53 -3.06 -36.19
N GLN A 812 -6.85 -2.39 -37.30
CA GLN A 812 -6.26 -2.66 -38.63
C GLN A 812 -4.72 -2.65 -38.62
N GLN A 813 -4.08 -1.85 -37.76
CA GLN A 813 -2.62 -1.75 -37.70
C GLN A 813 -1.93 -2.98 -37.12
N GLN A 814 -2.68 -3.85 -36.43
CA GLN A 814 -2.15 -5.12 -35.92
C GLN A 814 -2.22 -6.25 -36.97
N TRP A 815 -2.87 -6.02 -38.10
CA TRP A 815 -2.99 -7.00 -39.19
C TRP A 815 -1.87 -6.81 -40.21
N TYR A 816 -1.26 -7.92 -40.61
CA TYR A 816 -0.21 -7.98 -41.62
C TYR A 816 -0.59 -9.00 -42.69
N LEU A 817 0.12 -8.98 -43.83
CA LEU A 817 -0.08 -9.99 -44.87
C LEU A 817 0.25 -11.37 -44.30
N ALA A 818 -0.72 -12.28 -44.35
CA ALA A 818 -0.52 -13.67 -43.98
C ALA A 818 0.33 -14.40 -45.04
N SER A 819 1.00 -15.47 -44.62
CA SER A 819 1.55 -16.45 -45.56
C SER A 819 0.44 -17.10 -46.38
N THR A 820 0.78 -17.71 -47.52
CA THR A 820 -0.17 -18.57 -48.23
C THR A 820 -0.63 -19.69 -47.28
N PRO A 821 -1.95 -19.84 -47.05
CA PRO A 821 -2.50 -20.79 -46.09
C PRO A 821 -2.35 -22.25 -46.52
#